data_AF-A0A7Z0GJ97-F1
#
_entry.id   AF-A0A7Z0GJ97-F1
#
_cell.length_a   1.000
_cell.length_b   1.000
_cell.length_c   1.000
_cell.angle_alpha   90.00
_cell.angle_beta   90.00
_cell.angle_gamma   90.00
#
_symmetry.space_group_name_H-M   'P 1'
#
loop_
_entity.id
_entity.type
_entity.pdbx_description
1 polymer ?
#
loop_
_entity_poly.entity_id
_entity_poly.type
_entity_poly.pdbx_seq_one_letter_code
_entity_poly.pdbx_strand_id
1 'polypeptide(L)'
;MEITRARAFSYKVPGQQKVTTNHVVTVTATDGAGITVEGVGEGQPRAALTGDSAEESWAFLEAMLDRLHGRSLQVGSPAQALEQVRSIMDEFFDLAAEMAHDPGLKRPFRGTLLGVEVALLDFFACAAGISLHELLGDVRESAPVFPSLVKVRPSVKELRRSLRQQAGRHERLRVKAARTVGKTLDRLEILATVSRSRAVGQDELPLWVECGGQLERERATTLVEEVTRSMVRGHLPAEVILEQPVPARFGDHLPLLQRRADEIVDAAGGGPLKLTVLGDESIWDQHSLGRLRKLGGLRGVTVRPAQSGGLLPAIDLAQAALRQSEDAVVMLSRMDGAGWITKSAIQHLALALPVVHGVQTTAFRHSDLPFARWRDHWLQFEELEGEEELETQEGLRWTDDDESATENGLAWAADEDDEVEDSSEAEVLEEEPAAAPGALDLKDQRLQMAPVRPAADCPEVQIVQTTAPRKLPGHGIGIDYGPLVSEVRRFAQAPPFPEPRNEGRLPARYEHVEDVRPLGPNGTKGYLLEKRALARGLSTTRYSKSAFVAFDGDHPPVNFKWSRSPISSAVALSVCTHKEATRLMLEDAGVPTPQGRTFRNGDFDSARAFVEVIGFPVVVKPSMGIRGIGVIAGIETPGQLEDAFSFMADSRFGGQDFIVEKHIHGRDHRILVVGGEVVAAIQRKPASVVGDGRSSIAELLIHRNVARRSNPHLWTRPAKIDRSMELQLAKLGLPLASVLPEGREVILSNTANISQGADSIDVFDTLHPSIVEACERAVAAVPGMQYCGVDFLLEDPSRSLPEQDAAIIELNAHAAIGNCEYPMFGTGRPVAQRLMDLTIEQKGLRVSEPQDQLAVHLTVRGRVTNVGFRKWMHRLAERAKVQGWVRNLDSRTLEAVLSGPTERVTPLVASCIVGPARAIPTSYNATVIPTRDATTTGTGFEIRPRPSAEELSAQEREEMSALARADDDDSPGDLRGDRENEETE
;
A
#
# COMPACT_ATOMS: atom_id res chain seq x y z
N MET A 1 0.01 11.39 -34.58
CA MET A 1 0.69 11.53 -33.27
C MET A 1 1.56 10.29 -33.08
N GLU A 2 2.73 10.41 -32.49
CA GLU A 2 3.61 9.26 -32.18
C GLU A 2 3.46 8.90 -30.70
N ILE A 3 3.32 7.60 -30.38
CA ILE A 3 3.27 7.12 -29.00
C ILE A 3 4.66 7.30 -28.38
N THR A 4 4.83 8.38 -27.63
CA THR A 4 6.07 8.70 -26.92
C THR A 4 6.20 7.93 -25.61
N ARG A 5 5.08 7.41 -25.06
CA ARG A 5 5.10 6.63 -23.81
C ARG A 5 3.94 5.65 -23.74
N ALA A 6 4.21 4.40 -23.36
CA ALA A 6 3.22 3.39 -23.03
C ALA A 6 3.67 2.71 -21.72
N ARG A 7 2.84 2.77 -20.67
CA ARG A 7 3.19 2.32 -19.31
C ARG A 7 2.05 1.56 -18.68
N ALA A 8 2.37 0.81 -17.64
CA ALA A 8 1.40 0.25 -16.73
C ALA A 8 1.88 0.21 -15.29
N PHE A 9 0.94 0.22 -14.36
CA PHE A 9 1.21 -0.03 -12.95
C PHE A 9 0.14 -0.94 -12.33
N SER A 10 0.61 -1.96 -11.62
CA SER A 10 -0.21 -2.89 -10.85
C SER A 10 -0.64 -2.26 -9.54
N TYR A 11 -1.89 -2.47 -9.14
CA TYR A 11 -2.35 -2.17 -7.79
C TYR A 11 -3.26 -3.23 -7.21
N LYS A 12 -3.23 -3.32 -5.87
CA LYS A 12 -4.16 -4.15 -5.10
C LYS A 12 -5.45 -3.38 -4.86
N VAL A 13 -6.58 -4.00 -5.18
CA VAL A 13 -7.90 -3.38 -5.03
C VAL A 13 -8.25 -3.31 -3.53
N PRO A 14 -8.48 -2.10 -2.96
CA PRO A 14 -8.82 -1.95 -1.54
C PRO A 14 -10.24 -2.46 -1.22
N GLY A 15 -10.48 -2.79 0.05
CA GLY A 15 -11.82 -3.14 0.56
C GLY A 15 -12.38 -4.49 0.11
N GLN A 16 -11.58 -5.35 -0.56
CA GLN A 16 -12.00 -6.68 -0.99
C GLN A 16 -11.67 -7.76 0.04
N GLN A 17 -12.59 -8.73 0.25
CA GLN A 17 -12.32 -9.91 1.09
C GLN A 17 -11.17 -10.77 0.54
N LYS A 18 -11.02 -10.83 -0.79
CA LYS A 18 -9.90 -11.46 -1.48
C LYS A 18 -9.10 -10.39 -2.21
N VAL A 19 -7.82 -10.25 -1.85
CA VAL A 19 -6.92 -9.30 -2.52
C VAL A 19 -6.79 -9.67 -3.99
N THR A 20 -7.21 -8.77 -4.86
CA THR A 20 -7.06 -8.88 -6.32
C THR A 20 -6.12 -7.79 -6.82
N THR A 21 -5.41 -8.07 -7.91
CA THR A 21 -4.50 -7.12 -8.56
C THR A 21 -5.11 -6.70 -9.90
N ASN A 22 -5.09 -5.40 -10.17
CA ASN A 22 -5.43 -4.81 -11.46
C ASN A 22 -4.21 -4.05 -12.00
N HIS A 23 -4.21 -3.78 -13.30
CA HIS A 23 -3.14 -3.02 -13.96
C HIS A 23 -3.75 -1.75 -14.56
N VAL A 24 -3.31 -0.57 -14.16
CA VAL A 24 -3.62 0.65 -14.91
C VAL A 24 -2.65 0.71 -16.08
N VAL A 25 -3.15 1.03 -17.27
CA VAL A 25 -2.37 1.21 -18.49
C VAL A 25 -2.51 2.66 -18.94
N THR A 26 -1.42 3.31 -19.31
CA THR A 26 -1.44 4.63 -19.93
C THR A 26 -0.73 4.61 -21.28
N VAL A 27 -1.33 5.27 -22.27
CA VAL A 27 -0.76 5.46 -23.61
C VAL A 27 -0.74 6.96 -23.88
N THR A 28 0.47 7.51 -23.97
CA THR A 28 0.72 8.92 -24.22
C THR A 28 1.30 9.08 -25.63
N ALA A 29 0.68 9.93 -26.45
CA ALA A 29 1.21 10.28 -27.76
C ALA A 29 1.40 11.79 -27.90
N THR A 30 2.40 12.18 -28.68
CA THR A 30 2.74 13.59 -28.94
C THR A 30 2.63 13.87 -30.43
N ASP A 31 2.14 15.05 -30.82
CA ASP A 31 2.13 15.50 -32.21
C ASP A 31 3.39 16.29 -32.59
N GLY A 32 3.51 16.68 -33.86
CA GLY A 32 4.65 17.47 -34.34
C GLY A 32 4.71 18.90 -33.80
N ALA A 33 3.65 19.38 -33.13
CA ALA A 33 3.59 20.66 -32.45
C ALA A 33 3.93 20.55 -30.95
N GLY A 34 4.18 19.34 -30.44
CA GLY A 34 4.47 19.09 -29.03
C GLY A 34 3.23 18.96 -28.14
N ILE A 35 2.03 18.86 -28.72
CA ILE A 35 0.80 18.61 -27.96
C ILE A 35 0.75 17.14 -27.57
N THR A 36 0.59 16.90 -26.27
CA THR A 36 0.58 15.56 -25.68
C THR A 36 -0.83 15.17 -25.26
N VAL A 37 -1.27 13.96 -25.62
CA VAL A 37 -2.55 13.37 -25.22
C VAL A 37 -2.30 12.03 -24.55
N GLU A 38 -2.97 11.78 -23.43
CA GLU A 38 -2.87 10.53 -22.67
C GLU A 38 -4.23 9.82 -22.56
N GLY A 39 -4.25 8.57 -23.02
CA GLY A 39 -5.32 7.62 -22.78
C GLY A 39 -5.02 6.71 -21.60
N VAL A 40 -6.05 6.33 -20.85
CA VAL A 40 -5.96 5.54 -19.63
C VAL A 40 -6.88 4.33 -19.72
N GLY A 41 -6.41 3.18 -19.28
CA GLY A 41 -7.19 1.94 -19.22
C GLY A 41 -6.87 1.12 -17.98
N GLU A 42 -7.66 0.06 -17.74
CA GLU A 42 -7.50 -0.80 -16.57
C GLU A 42 -7.67 -2.28 -16.96
N GLY A 43 -6.59 -3.05 -16.83
CA GLY A 43 -6.56 -4.49 -16.98
C GLY A 43 -6.98 -5.22 -15.70
N GLN A 44 -7.75 -6.30 -15.86
CA GLN A 44 -8.33 -7.09 -14.78
C GLN A 44 -8.02 -8.58 -14.94
N PRO A 45 -6.79 -9.03 -14.68
CA PRO A 45 -6.45 -10.45 -14.74
C PRO A 45 -7.20 -11.23 -13.66
N ARG A 46 -7.93 -12.28 -14.06
CA ARG A 46 -8.78 -13.09 -13.17
C ARG A 46 -8.64 -14.59 -13.44
N ALA A 47 -7.39 -15.07 -13.45
CA ALA A 47 -7.09 -16.50 -13.54
C ALA A 47 -7.84 -17.17 -14.72
N ALA A 48 -8.47 -18.32 -14.47
CA ALA A 48 -9.26 -19.06 -15.43
C ALA A 48 -10.41 -18.27 -16.10
N LEU A 49 -10.96 -17.23 -15.44
CA LEU A 49 -12.09 -16.47 -16.01
C LEU A 49 -11.68 -15.66 -17.25
N THR A 50 -10.44 -15.17 -17.25
CA THR A 50 -9.89 -14.33 -18.32
C THR A 50 -8.73 -14.99 -19.05
N GLY A 51 -8.27 -16.16 -18.58
CA GLY A 51 -7.11 -16.85 -19.12
C GLY A 51 -5.79 -16.16 -18.76
N ASP A 52 -5.75 -15.49 -17.61
CA ASP A 52 -4.60 -14.74 -17.11
C ASP A 52 -3.89 -15.52 -16.00
N SER A 53 -2.59 -15.29 -15.82
CA SER A 53 -1.85 -15.71 -14.63
C SER A 53 -1.01 -14.53 -14.15
N ALA A 54 -0.78 -14.38 -12.84
CA ALA A 54 -0.14 -13.16 -12.32
C ALA A 54 1.26 -12.91 -12.91
N GLU A 55 2.02 -13.97 -13.18
CA GLU A 55 3.37 -13.90 -13.72
C GLU A 55 3.36 -13.68 -15.25
N GLU A 56 2.59 -14.47 -16.00
CA GLU A 56 2.57 -14.39 -17.46
C GLU A 56 1.84 -13.13 -17.96
N SER A 57 0.73 -12.74 -17.32
CA SER A 57 -0.02 -11.54 -17.68
C SER A 57 0.84 -10.28 -17.59
N TRP A 58 1.76 -10.23 -16.62
CA TRP A 58 2.66 -9.11 -16.47
C TRP A 58 3.70 -9.06 -17.59
N ALA A 59 4.36 -10.19 -17.89
CA ALA A 59 5.31 -10.29 -19.00
C ALA A 59 4.64 -9.99 -20.36
N PHE A 60 3.41 -10.47 -20.55
CA PHE A 60 2.62 -10.20 -21.74
C PHE A 60 2.26 -8.70 -21.86
N LEU A 61 1.88 -8.05 -20.75
CA LEU A 61 1.63 -6.61 -20.73
C LEU A 61 2.88 -5.82 -21.12
N GLU A 62 4.05 -6.16 -20.57
CA GLU A 62 5.33 -5.54 -20.94
C GLU A 62 5.58 -5.65 -22.45
N ALA A 63 5.40 -6.85 -23.02
CA ALA A 63 5.61 -7.10 -24.45
C ALA A 63 4.63 -6.33 -25.36
N MET A 64 3.41 -6.03 -24.91
CA MET A 64 2.48 -5.16 -25.63
C MET A 64 2.90 -3.68 -25.56
N LEU A 65 3.26 -3.19 -24.37
CA LEU A 65 3.67 -1.80 -24.18
C LEU A 65 4.92 -1.45 -24.98
N ASP A 66 5.88 -2.38 -25.05
CA ASP A 66 7.09 -2.22 -25.86
C ASP A 66 6.79 -2.11 -27.36
N ARG A 67 5.80 -2.87 -27.86
CA ARG A 67 5.34 -2.80 -29.26
C ARG A 67 4.50 -1.55 -29.59
N LEU A 68 3.88 -0.94 -28.58
CA LEU A 68 3.19 0.35 -28.74
C LEU A 68 4.17 1.52 -28.80
N HIS A 69 5.28 1.44 -28.09
CA HIS A 69 6.23 2.53 -28.02
C HIS A 69 6.79 2.90 -29.40
N GLY A 70 6.80 4.20 -29.74
CA GLY A 70 7.26 4.71 -31.04
C GLY A 70 6.28 4.48 -32.20
N ARG A 71 5.12 3.85 -31.96
CA ARG A 71 4.11 3.65 -33.01
C ARG A 71 3.43 4.97 -33.36
N SER A 72 3.22 5.23 -34.64
CA SER A 72 2.44 6.37 -35.13
C SER A 72 0.95 6.05 -35.18
N LEU A 73 0.13 6.90 -34.57
CA LEU A 73 -1.33 6.85 -34.58
C LEU A 73 -1.91 7.99 -35.44
N GLN A 74 -2.83 7.67 -36.34
CA GLN A 74 -3.53 8.65 -37.17
C GLN A 74 -4.81 9.09 -36.47
N VAL A 75 -4.83 10.31 -35.93
CA VAL A 75 -6.02 10.91 -35.34
C VAL A 75 -6.89 11.43 -36.48
N GLY A 76 -8.07 10.82 -36.66
CA GLY A 76 -8.97 11.07 -37.79
C GLY A 76 -10.43 10.87 -37.37
N SER A 77 -11.24 10.27 -38.23
CA SER A 77 -12.65 9.99 -37.90
C SER A 77 -12.77 8.89 -36.83
N PRO A 78 -13.90 8.83 -36.08
CA PRO A 78 -14.18 7.72 -35.16
C PRO A 78 -14.02 6.34 -35.80
N ALA A 79 -14.49 6.16 -37.04
CA ALA A 79 -14.36 4.89 -37.76
C ALA A 79 -12.88 4.49 -38.00
N GLN A 80 -12.04 5.46 -38.40
CA GLN A 80 -10.61 5.23 -38.60
C GLN A 80 -9.88 4.93 -37.29
N ALA A 81 -10.28 5.56 -36.18
CA ALA A 81 -9.75 5.27 -34.86
C ALA A 81 -10.09 3.83 -34.44
N LEU A 82 -11.36 3.42 -34.57
CA LEU A 82 -11.80 2.06 -34.22
C LEU A 82 -11.11 0.98 -35.06
N GLU A 83 -10.90 1.22 -36.36
CA GLU A 83 -10.18 0.29 -37.24
C GLU A 83 -8.71 0.14 -36.84
N GLN A 84 -8.03 1.25 -36.51
CA GLN A 84 -6.66 1.21 -36.00
C GLN A 84 -6.55 0.44 -34.68
N VAL A 85 -7.48 0.68 -33.73
CA VAL A 85 -7.51 -0.06 -32.46
C VAL A 85 -7.71 -1.55 -32.72
N ARG A 86 -8.65 -1.96 -33.58
CA ARG A 86 -8.87 -3.38 -33.92
C ARG A 86 -7.60 -4.02 -34.51
N SER A 87 -6.94 -3.34 -35.45
CA SER A 87 -5.70 -3.85 -36.05
C SER A 87 -4.59 -4.05 -35.02
N ILE A 88 -4.42 -3.12 -34.07
CA ILE A 88 -3.44 -3.25 -32.99
C ILE A 88 -3.82 -4.41 -32.05
N MET A 89 -5.10 -4.54 -31.72
CA MET A 89 -5.57 -5.60 -30.84
C MET A 89 -5.44 -6.99 -31.47
N ASP A 90 -5.64 -7.13 -32.78
CA ASP A 90 -5.43 -8.39 -33.50
C ASP A 90 -3.96 -8.85 -33.41
N GLU A 91 -3.01 -7.93 -33.58
CA GLU A 91 -1.57 -8.19 -33.34
C GLU A 91 -1.31 -8.67 -31.91
N PHE A 92 -1.97 -8.08 -30.92
CA PHE A 92 -1.82 -8.49 -29.51
C PHE A 92 -2.54 -9.80 -29.17
N PHE A 93 -3.62 -10.15 -29.86
CA PHE A 93 -4.23 -11.48 -29.74
C PHE A 93 -3.32 -12.57 -30.27
N ASP A 94 -2.62 -12.33 -31.38
CA ASP A 94 -1.62 -13.27 -31.92
C ASP A 94 -0.45 -13.43 -30.94
N LEU A 95 0.08 -12.31 -30.43
CA LEU A 95 1.10 -12.33 -29.38
C LEU A 95 0.67 -13.09 -28.12
N ALA A 96 -0.60 -12.92 -27.71
CA ALA A 96 -1.14 -13.61 -26.55
C ALA A 96 -1.06 -15.13 -26.72
N ALA A 97 -1.37 -15.62 -27.93
CA ALA A 97 -1.29 -17.04 -28.26
C ALA A 97 0.16 -17.57 -28.28
N GLU A 98 1.13 -16.74 -28.70
CA GLU A 98 2.56 -17.10 -28.69
C GLU A 98 3.16 -17.17 -27.28
N MET A 99 2.75 -16.28 -26.38
CA MET A 99 3.32 -16.15 -25.03
C MET A 99 2.66 -17.05 -23.97
N ALA A 100 1.50 -17.64 -24.28
CA ALA A 100 0.82 -18.51 -23.34
C ALA A 100 1.54 -19.85 -23.15
N HIS A 101 1.75 -20.24 -21.89
CA HIS A 101 2.42 -21.49 -21.56
C HIS A 101 1.57 -22.74 -21.87
N ASP A 102 0.25 -22.63 -21.76
CA ASP A 102 -0.68 -23.68 -22.18
C ASP A 102 -1.18 -23.42 -23.62
N PRO A 103 -0.63 -24.12 -24.64
CA PRO A 103 -1.06 -23.95 -26.03
C PRO A 103 -2.51 -24.40 -26.29
N GLY A 104 -3.15 -25.09 -25.33
CA GLY A 104 -4.57 -25.42 -25.37
C GLY A 104 -5.49 -24.28 -24.92
N LEU A 105 -4.95 -23.24 -24.29
CA LEU A 105 -5.72 -22.11 -23.78
C LEU A 105 -6.18 -21.21 -24.94
N LYS A 106 -7.47 -21.22 -25.24
CA LYS A 106 -8.03 -20.37 -26.30
C LYS A 106 -8.17 -18.93 -25.82
N ARG A 107 -7.52 -17.99 -26.51
CA ARG A 107 -7.54 -16.53 -26.24
C ARG A 107 -7.13 -16.21 -24.78
N PRO A 108 -5.85 -16.42 -24.45
CA PRO A 108 -5.27 -16.07 -23.14
C PRO A 108 -5.27 -14.56 -22.90
N PHE A 109 -5.05 -14.16 -21.64
CA PHE A 109 -4.79 -12.79 -21.22
C PHE A 109 -5.88 -11.74 -21.48
N ARG A 110 -7.15 -12.15 -21.59
CA ARG A 110 -8.26 -11.25 -21.93
C ARG A 110 -8.44 -10.10 -20.94
N GLY A 111 -8.18 -10.37 -19.66
CA GLY A 111 -8.23 -9.36 -18.61
C GLY A 111 -7.14 -8.31 -18.79
N THR A 112 -5.97 -8.70 -19.26
CA THR A 112 -4.84 -7.81 -19.54
C THR A 112 -5.04 -7.00 -20.83
N LEU A 113 -5.54 -7.64 -21.90
CA LEU A 113 -5.89 -7.00 -23.17
C LEU A 113 -6.89 -5.84 -23.00
N LEU A 114 -7.88 -6.01 -22.13
CA LEU A 114 -8.87 -4.96 -21.82
C LEU A 114 -8.19 -3.64 -21.45
N GLY A 115 -7.13 -3.68 -20.63
CA GLY A 115 -6.47 -2.47 -20.16
C GLY A 115 -5.83 -1.67 -21.30
N VAL A 116 -5.19 -2.37 -22.23
CA VAL A 116 -4.54 -1.74 -23.40
C VAL A 116 -5.57 -1.19 -24.38
N GLU A 117 -6.63 -1.96 -24.68
CA GLU A 117 -7.66 -1.50 -25.61
C GLU A 117 -8.39 -0.26 -25.09
N VAL A 118 -8.77 -0.25 -23.80
CA VAL A 118 -9.43 0.92 -23.19
C VAL A 118 -8.51 2.13 -23.22
N ALA A 119 -7.21 1.98 -22.95
CA ALA A 119 -6.26 3.09 -23.02
C ALA A 119 -6.14 3.67 -24.44
N LEU A 120 -6.12 2.82 -25.48
CA LEU A 120 -6.09 3.28 -26.87
C LEU A 120 -7.38 3.98 -27.29
N LEU A 121 -8.54 3.43 -26.93
CA LEU A 121 -9.84 4.05 -27.21
C LEU A 121 -9.99 5.39 -26.50
N ASP A 122 -9.60 5.45 -25.22
CA ASP A 122 -9.62 6.69 -24.45
C ASP A 122 -8.65 7.73 -25.03
N PHE A 123 -7.46 7.32 -25.49
CA PHE A 123 -6.54 8.19 -26.21
C PHE A 123 -7.19 8.83 -27.44
N PHE A 124 -7.81 8.02 -28.32
CA PHE A 124 -8.44 8.53 -29.54
C PHE A 124 -9.60 9.47 -29.24
N ALA A 125 -10.44 9.13 -28.26
CA ALA A 125 -11.53 9.99 -27.81
C ALA A 125 -11.02 11.33 -27.27
N CYS A 126 -9.95 11.30 -26.45
CA CYS A 126 -9.30 12.52 -25.95
C CYS A 126 -8.69 13.37 -27.05
N ALA A 127 -7.98 12.75 -28.00
CA ALA A 127 -7.36 13.45 -29.11
C ALA A 127 -8.39 14.10 -30.04
N ALA A 128 -9.58 13.51 -30.16
CA ALA A 128 -10.71 14.06 -30.89
C ALA A 128 -11.57 15.05 -30.08
N GLY A 129 -11.33 15.19 -28.77
CA GLY A 129 -12.11 16.06 -27.89
C GLY A 129 -13.54 15.59 -27.64
N ILE A 130 -13.82 14.30 -27.84
CA ILE A 130 -15.16 13.69 -27.67
C ILE A 130 -15.15 12.69 -26.52
N SER A 131 -16.31 12.36 -25.98
CA SER A 131 -16.44 11.32 -24.99
C SER A 131 -16.22 9.91 -25.59
N LEU A 132 -15.92 8.93 -24.75
CA LEU A 132 -15.69 7.56 -25.19
C LEU A 132 -16.94 6.93 -25.85
N HIS A 133 -18.17 7.32 -25.44
CA HIS A 133 -19.36 6.73 -26.05
C HIS A 133 -19.65 7.33 -27.43
N GLU A 134 -19.30 8.61 -27.65
CA GLU A 134 -19.30 9.24 -28.97
C GLU A 134 -18.32 8.57 -29.94
N LEU A 135 -17.14 8.17 -29.45
CA LEU A 135 -16.20 7.39 -30.27
C LEU A 135 -16.79 6.02 -30.65
N LEU A 136 -17.47 5.36 -29.72
CA LEU A 136 -17.97 3.98 -29.89
C LEU A 136 -19.29 3.90 -30.69
N GLY A 137 -20.10 4.96 -30.74
CA GLY A 137 -21.30 5.01 -31.59
C GLY A 137 -22.48 5.87 -31.15
N ASP A 138 -22.37 6.65 -30.06
CA ASP A 138 -23.39 7.56 -29.47
C ASP A 138 -24.86 7.17 -29.73
N VAL A 139 -25.35 6.15 -29.02
CA VAL A 139 -26.66 5.56 -29.35
C VAL A 139 -27.78 6.02 -28.39
N ARG A 140 -27.44 6.41 -27.15
CA ARG A 140 -28.40 6.84 -26.13
C ARG A 140 -27.78 7.72 -25.06
N GLU A 141 -28.62 8.49 -24.37
CA GLU A 141 -28.18 9.39 -23.29
C GLU A 141 -28.08 8.72 -21.91
N SER A 142 -28.85 7.66 -21.68
CA SER A 142 -28.88 6.93 -20.39
C SER A 142 -29.13 5.43 -20.55
N ALA A 143 -28.73 4.63 -19.56
CA ALA A 143 -28.90 3.18 -19.53
C ALA A 143 -29.35 2.68 -18.14
N PRO A 144 -30.14 1.59 -18.05
CA PRO A 144 -30.70 1.14 -16.78
C PRO A 144 -29.62 0.56 -15.85
N VAL A 145 -29.58 1.03 -14.60
CA VAL A 145 -28.66 0.49 -13.59
C VAL A 145 -29.24 -0.76 -12.98
N PHE A 146 -28.43 -1.81 -12.99
CA PHE A 146 -28.81 -3.10 -12.47
C PHE A 146 -28.84 -3.10 -10.93
N PRO A 147 -29.89 -3.66 -10.29
CA PRO A 147 -30.06 -3.60 -8.85
C PRO A 147 -28.93 -4.29 -8.07
N SER A 148 -28.75 -3.83 -6.83
CA SER A 148 -27.91 -4.51 -5.85
C SER A 148 -28.54 -5.81 -5.38
N LEU A 149 -27.70 -6.76 -4.96
CA LEU A 149 -28.15 -8.10 -4.54
C LEU A 149 -29.03 -8.03 -3.28
N VAL A 150 -30.25 -8.55 -3.38
CA VAL A 150 -31.16 -8.73 -2.24
C VAL A 150 -30.66 -9.88 -1.37
N LYS A 151 -30.31 -9.57 -0.12
CA LYS A 151 -29.86 -10.56 0.86
C LYS A 151 -31.08 -11.23 1.52
N VAL A 152 -31.34 -12.48 1.16
CA VAL A 152 -32.38 -13.29 1.81
C VAL A 152 -31.86 -13.84 3.14
N ARG A 153 -32.10 -13.07 4.23
CA ARG A 153 -31.84 -13.43 5.64
C ARG A 153 -33.00 -14.30 6.20
N PRO A 154 -32.84 -14.98 7.35
CA PRO A 154 -33.92 -15.77 7.94
C PRO A 154 -35.12 -14.95 8.42
N SER A 155 -35.03 -13.62 8.57
CA SER A 155 -36.15 -12.80 9.03
C SER A 155 -36.89 -12.07 7.89
N VAL A 156 -38.22 -12.24 7.84
CA VAL A 156 -39.10 -11.55 6.88
C VAL A 156 -39.07 -10.02 7.07
N LYS A 157 -38.82 -9.54 8.30
CA LYS A 157 -38.75 -8.12 8.64
C LYS A 157 -37.58 -7.41 7.95
N GLU A 158 -36.40 -8.02 7.95
CA GLU A 158 -35.21 -7.46 7.28
C GLU A 158 -35.37 -7.47 5.76
N LEU A 159 -35.94 -8.55 5.21
CA LEU A 159 -36.20 -8.66 3.77
C LEU A 159 -37.16 -7.56 3.31
N ARG A 160 -38.26 -7.33 4.05
CA ARG A 160 -39.20 -6.22 3.78
C ARG A 160 -38.50 -4.87 3.79
N ARG A 161 -37.63 -4.61 4.77
CA ARG A 161 -36.86 -3.36 4.86
C ARG A 161 -35.94 -3.19 3.64
N SER A 162 -35.23 -4.24 3.24
CA SER A 162 -34.35 -4.21 2.08
C SER A 162 -35.12 -3.93 0.79
N LEU A 163 -36.29 -4.53 0.61
CA LEU A 163 -37.11 -4.33 -0.59
C LEU A 163 -37.70 -2.93 -0.65
N ARG A 164 -38.16 -2.37 0.49
CA ARG A 164 -38.62 -0.96 0.55
C ARG A 164 -37.54 0.03 0.14
N GLN A 165 -36.29 -0.21 0.52
CA GLN A 165 -35.17 0.67 0.15
C GLN A 165 -34.86 0.65 -1.36
N GLN A 166 -35.20 -0.46 -2.03
CA GLN A 166 -35.04 -0.63 -3.47
C GLN A 166 -36.33 -0.30 -4.25
N ALA A 167 -37.45 -0.06 -3.56
CA ALA A 167 -38.75 0.05 -4.18
C ALA A 167 -38.87 1.27 -5.10
N GLY A 168 -39.39 1.06 -6.31
CA GLY A 168 -39.49 2.09 -7.36
C GLY A 168 -38.15 2.49 -8.00
N ARG A 169 -37.01 2.01 -7.50
CA ARG A 169 -35.67 2.41 -7.98
C ARG A 169 -35.15 1.52 -9.10
N HIS A 170 -35.65 0.30 -9.22
CA HIS A 170 -35.16 -0.67 -10.20
C HIS A 170 -36.33 -1.45 -10.80
N GLU A 171 -36.23 -1.78 -12.09
CA GLU A 171 -37.24 -2.54 -12.84
C GLU A 171 -37.30 -4.03 -12.48
N ARG A 172 -36.40 -4.51 -11.62
CA ARG A 172 -36.23 -5.93 -11.31
C ARG A 172 -35.57 -6.10 -9.95
N LEU A 173 -35.66 -7.30 -9.38
CA LEU A 173 -34.96 -7.70 -8.16
C LEU A 173 -33.86 -8.70 -8.48
N ARG A 174 -32.71 -8.58 -7.82
CA ARG A 174 -31.56 -9.50 -8.01
C ARG A 174 -31.33 -10.33 -6.76
N VAL A 175 -31.19 -11.64 -6.91
CA VAL A 175 -31.01 -12.59 -5.81
C VAL A 175 -30.01 -13.67 -6.17
N LYS A 176 -29.26 -14.17 -5.19
CA LYS A 176 -28.28 -15.26 -5.38
C LYS A 176 -28.94 -16.61 -5.11
N ALA A 177 -28.74 -17.56 -6.01
CA ALA A 177 -29.19 -18.93 -5.82
C ALA A 177 -28.58 -19.55 -4.54
N ALA A 178 -29.25 -20.56 -4.00
CA ALA A 178 -28.70 -21.38 -2.93
C ALA A 178 -27.91 -22.57 -3.51
N ARG A 179 -27.20 -23.30 -2.66
CA ARG A 179 -26.43 -24.51 -3.06
C ARG A 179 -27.30 -25.67 -3.54
N THR A 180 -28.60 -25.65 -3.27
CA THR A 180 -29.54 -26.71 -3.64
C THR A 180 -30.77 -26.13 -4.33
N VAL A 181 -31.42 -26.95 -5.14
CA VAL A 181 -32.63 -26.58 -5.88
C VAL A 181 -33.74 -26.13 -4.92
N GLY A 182 -34.08 -26.95 -3.92
CA GLY A 182 -35.14 -26.64 -2.95
C GLY A 182 -34.90 -25.32 -2.21
N LYS A 183 -33.69 -25.11 -1.66
CA LYS A 183 -33.36 -23.85 -0.96
C LYS A 183 -33.37 -22.65 -1.90
N THR A 184 -33.10 -22.85 -3.19
CA THR A 184 -33.19 -21.77 -4.18
C THR A 184 -34.66 -21.42 -4.39
N LEU A 185 -35.51 -22.42 -4.66
CA LEU A 185 -36.95 -22.22 -4.83
C LEU A 185 -37.59 -21.53 -3.62
N ASP A 186 -37.30 -22.02 -2.40
CA ASP A 186 -37.80 -21.42 -1.15
C ASP A 186 -37.43 -19.93 -1.06
N ARG A 187 -36.19 -19.57 -1.40
CA ARG A 187 -35.74 -18.18 -1.39
C ARG A 187 -36.49 -17.33 -2.41
N LEU A 188 -36.73 -17.85 -3.61
CA LEU A 188 -37.43 -17.14 -4.68
C LEU A 188 -38.90 -16.93 -4.31
N GLU A 189 -39.58 -17.95 -3.80
CA GLU A 189 -40.99 -17.86 -3.41
C GLU A 189 -41.19 -16.96 -2.19
N ILE A 190 -40.30 -17.03 -1.18
CA ILE A 190 -40.31 -16.09 -0.05
C ILE A 190 -40.10 -14.65 -0.55
N LEU A 191 -39.14 -14.43 -1.45
CA LEU A 191 -38.86 -13.11 -2.01
C LEU A 191 -40.06 -12.55 -2.78
N ALA A 192 -40.66 -13.36 -3.66
CA ALA A 192 -41.84 -12.99 -4.44
C ALA A 192 -43.04 -12.67 -3.52
N THR A 193 -43.31 -13.54 -2.53
CA THR A 193 -44.38 -13.34 -1.55
C THR A 193 -44.21 -12.04 -0.76
N VAL A 194 -42.98 -11.76 -0.31
CA VAL A 194 -42.70 -10.53 0.43
C VAL A 194 -42.80 -9.30 -0.48
N SER A 195 -42.32 -9.38 -1.73
CA SER A 195 -42.40 -8.29 -2.70
C SER A 195 -43.85 -7.90 -3.02
N ARG A 196 -44.76 -8.87 -3.12
CA ARG A 196 -46.21 -8.62 -3.33
C ARG A 196 -46.92 -7.99 -2.12
N SER A 197 -46.28 -8.01 -0.94
CA SER A 197 -46.96 -7.49 0.25
C SER A 197 -47.15 -5.98 0.11
N ARG A 198 -48.35 -5.48 0.40
CA ARG A 198 -48.67 -4.04 0.44
C ARG A 198 -47.70 -3.23 1.31
N ALA A 199 -47.03 -3.91 2.25
CA ALA A 199 -46.01 -3.34 3.10
C ALA A 199 -44.75 -2.89 2.34
N VAL A 200 -44.43 -3.40 1.15
CA VAL A 200 -43.27 -2.98 0.35
C VAL A 200 -43.59 -1.74 -0.49
N GLY A 201 -44.85 -1.59 -0.93
CA GLY A 201 -45.30 -0.40 -1.67
C GLY A 201 -44.87 -0.36 -3.14
N GLN A 202 -44.67 -1.52 -3.78
CA GLN A 202 -44.38 -1.64 -5.21
C GLN A 202 -45.13 -2.83 -5.82
N ASP A 203 -45.30 -2.81 -7.14
CA ASP A 203 -45.83 -3.95 -7.90
C ASP A 203 -44.84 -5.12 -7.94
N GLU A 204 -45.31 -6.30 -8.35
CA GLU A 204 -44.46 -7.47 -8.49
C GLU A 204 -43.43 -7.26 -9.61
N LEU A 205 -42.14 -7.30 -9.25
CA LEU A 205 -41.04 -7.09 -10.18
C LEU A 205 -40.45 -8.43 -10.68
N PRO A 206 -39.94 -8.48 -11.92
CA PRO A 206 -39.14 -9.59 -12.43
C PRO A 206 -37.99 -9.99 -11.48
N LEU A 207 -37.68 -11.29 -11.42
CA LEU A 207 -36.56 -11.81 -10.62
C LEU A 207 -35.36 -12.17 -11.51
N TRP A 208 -34.18 -11.66 -11.14
CA TRP A 208 -32.90 -12.11 -11.66
C TRP A 208 -32.17 -12.97 -10.64
N VAL A 209 -31.87 -14.20 -11.01
CA VAL A 209 -31.28 -15.22 -10.15
C VAL A 209 -29.86 -15.51 -10.61
N GLU A 210 -28.88 -15.16 -9.77
CA GLU A 210 -27.48 -15.50 -10.01
C GLU A 210 -27.18 -16.90 -9.52
N CYS A 211 -27.00 -17.84 -10.45
CA CYS A 211 -26.65 -19.21 -10.10
C CYS A 211 -25.13 -19.42 -10.00
N GLY A 212 -24.33 -18.64 -10.75
CA GLY A 212 -22.87 -18.66 -10.70
C GLY A 212 -22.24 -20.02 -11.05
N GLY A 213 -22.89 -20.76 -11.94
CA GLY A 213 -22.42 -22.03 -12.47
C GLY A 213 -22.23 -23.15 -11.44
N GLN A 214 -23.07 -23.22 -10.40
CA GLN A 214 -22.87 -24.14 -9.27
C GLN A 214 -23.55 -25.51 -9.43
N LEU A 215 -24.45 -25.69 -10.40
CA LEU A 215 -25.27 -26.90 -10.52
C LEU A 215 -24.81 -27.80 -11.67
N GLU A 216 -24.69 -29.10 -11.39
CA GLU A 216 -24.53 -30.13 -12.41
C GLU A 216 -25.77 -30.23 -13.31
N ARG A 217 -25.62 -30.80 -14.52
CA ARG A 217 -26.64 -30.79 -15.59
C ARG A 217 -28.04 -31.18 -15.11
N GLU A 218 -28.18 -32.32 -14.44
CA GLU A 218 -29.47 -32.82 -13.96
C GLU A 218 -30.12 -31.88 -12.95
N ARG A 219 -29.34 -31.37 -12.00
CA ARG A 219 -29.85 -30.46 -10.96
C ARG A 219 -30.24 -29.11 -11.53
N ALA A 220 -29.52 -28.62 -12.54
CA ALA A 220 -29.89 -27.41 -13.26
C ALA A 220 -31.20 -27.59 -14.05
N THR A 221 -31.39 -28.75 -14.69
CA THR A 221 -32.68 -29.11 -15.30
C THR A 221 -33.79 -29.10 -14.27
N THR A 222 -33.61 -29.78 -13.13
CA THR A 222 -34.61 -29.78 -12.04
C THR A 222 -34.91 -28.37 -11.54
N LEU A 223 -33.90 -27.51 -11.37
CA LEU A 223 -34.12 -26.12 -10.97
C LEU A 223 -35.02 -25.38 -11.96
N VAL A 224 -34.71 -25.47 -13.26
CA VAL A 224 -35.49 -24.80 -14.31
C VAL A 224 -36.91 -25.32 -14.33
N GLU A 225 -37.11 -26.63 -14.25
CA GLU A 225 -38.46 -27.21 -14.20
C GLU A 225 -39.26 -26.71 -12.99
N GLU A 226 -38.66 -26.73 -11.79
CA GLU A 226 -39.33 -26.32 -10.56
C GLU A 226 -39.64 -24.82 -10.52
N VAL A 227 -38.70 -23.98 -10.96
CA VAL A 227 -38.91 -22.53 -11.10
C VAL A 227 -40.03 -22.26 -12.10
N THR A 228 -40.00 -22.90 -13.28
CA THR A 228 -41.04 -22.69 -14.31
C THR A 228 -42.42 -23.17 -13.83
N ARG A 229 -42.51 -24.34 -13.18
CA ARG A 229 -43.76 -24.82 -12.58
C ARG A 229 -44.26 -23.92 -11.46
N SER A 230 -43.36 -23.31 -10.69
CA SER A 230 -43.72 -22.34 -9.65
C SER A 230 -44.26 -21.03 -10.24
N MET A 231 -43.70 -20.56 -11.36
CA MET A 231 -44.26 -19.46 -12.15
C MET A 231 -45.66 -19.79 -12.70
N VAL A 232 -45.86 -20.98 -13.26
CA VAL A 232 -47.19 -21.44 -13.75
C VAL A 232 -48.24 -21.47 -12.63
N ARG A 233 -47.82 -21.83 -11.41
CA ARG A 233 -48.69 -21.78 -10.21
C ARG A 233 -48.93 -20.36 -9.68
N GLY A 234 -48.29 -19.34 -10.25
CA GLY A 234 -48.38 -17.95 -9.81
C GLY A 234 -47.66 -17.69 -8.49
N HIS A 235 -46.75 -18.55 -8.04
CA HIS A 235 -45.95 -18.34 -6.82
C HIS A 235 -44.71 -17.44 -7.06
N LEU A 236 -44.26 -17.38 -8.31
CA LEU A 236 -43.19 -16.51 -8.79
C LEU A 236 -43.75 -15.49 -9.81
N PRO A 237 -43.04 -14.39 -10.08
CA PRO A 237 -43.46 -13.41 -11.08
C PRO A 237 -43.52 -14.00 -12.48
N ALA A 238 -44.23 -13.28 -13.35
CA ALA A 238 -44.36 -13.62 -14.75
C ALA A 238 -43.01 -13.66 -15.48
N GLU A 239 -42.00 -12.91 -15.02
CA GLU A 239 -40.66 -12.93 -15.59
C GLU A 239 -39.59 -13.36 -14.57
N VAL A 240 -38.81 -14.38 -14.94
CA VAL A 240 -37.66 -14.87 -14.16
C VAL A 240 -36.46 -15.09 -15.07
N ILE A 241 -35.30 -14.57 -14.68
CA ILE A 241 -34.04 -14.72 -15.40
C ILE A 241 -33.10 -15.58 -14.55
N LEU A 242 -32.60 -16.67 -15.11
CA LEU A 242 -31.62 -17.56 -14.48
C LEU A 242 -30.25 -17.37 -15.16
N GLU A 243 -29.32 -16.73 -14.45
CA GLU A 243 -27.96 -16.47 -14.94
C GLU A 243 -27.04 -17.64 -14.59
N GLN A 244 -26.49 -18.26 -15.64
CA GLN A 244 -25.54 -19.36 -15.59
C GLN A 244 -25.87 -20.45 -14.54
N PRO A 245 -26.92 -21.27 -14.73
CA PRO A 245 -27.22 -22.39 -13.83
C PRO A 245 -26.10 -23.43 -13.69
N VAL A 246 -25.37 -23.69 -14.79
CA VAL A 246 -24.37 -24.76 -14.90
C VAL A 246 -22.94 -24.23 -15.00
N PRO A 247 -21.91 -24.96 -14.52
CA PRO A 247 -20.52 -24.60 -14.76
C PRO A 247 -20.22 -24.37 -16.25
N ALA A 248 -19.25 -23.50 -16.57
CA ALA A 248 -18.87 -23.18 -17.96
C ALA A 248 -18.52 -24.40 -18.82
N ARG A 249 -17.94 -25.46 -18.21
CA ARG A 249 -17.67 -26.75 -18.88
C ARG A 249 -18.91 -27.45 -19.42
N PHE A 250 -20.10 -27.10 -18.93
CA PHE A 250 -21.40 -27.61 -19.38
C PHE A 250 -22.26 -26.52 -20.01
N GLY A 251 -21.64 -25.46 -20.55
CA GLY A 251 -22.36 -24.35 -21.19
C GLY A 251 -23.26 -24.78 -22.36
N ASP A 252 -22.95 -25.91 -23.00
CA ASP A 252 -23.78 -26.57 -24.02
C ASP A 252 -25.16 -27.00 -23.49
N HIS A 253 -25.33 -27.11 -22.18
CA HIS A 253 -26.61 -27.43 -21.55
C HIS A 253 -27.53 -26.21 -21.40
N LEU A 254 -27.01 -24.98 -21.42
CA LEU A 254 -27.82 -23.76 -21.24
C LEU A 254 -28.97 -23.62 -22.26
N PRO A 255 -28.77 -23.87 -23.57
CA PRO A 255 -29.86 -23.79 -24.54
C PRO A 255 -30.90 -24.91 -24.35
N LEU A 256 -30.50 -26.07 -23.82
CA LEU A 256 -31.42 -27.16 -23.45
C LEU A 256 -32.31 -26.77 -22.28
N LEU A 257 -31.73 -26.08 -21.28
CA LEU A 257 -32.48 -25.55 -20.15
C LEU A 257 -33.55 -24.54 -20.61
N GLN A 258 -33.21 -23.62 -21.52
CA GLN A 258 -34.19 -22.67 -22.05
C GLN A 258 -35.33 -23.37 -22.79
N ARG A 259 -35.03 -24.32 -23.67
CA ARG A 259 -36.07 -25.11 -24.37
C ARG A 259 -36.98 -25.84 -23.39
N ARG A 260 -36.40 -26.39 -22.32
CA ARG A 260 -37.19 -27.07 -21.30
C ARG A 260 -38.15 -26.13 -20.57
N ALA A 261 -37.74 -24.90 -20.31
CA ALA A 261 -38.61 -23.89 -19.73
C ALA A 261 -39.75 -23.53 -20.70
N ASP A 262 -39.41 -23.30 -21.97
CA ASP A 262 -40.38 -22.97 -23.03
C ASP A 262 -41.45 -24.08 -23.17
N GLU A 263 -41.04 -25.36 -23.20
CA GLU A 263 -41.95 -26.52 -23.23
C GLU A 263 -42.97 -26.52 -22.09
N ILE A 264 -42.54 -26.16 -20.87
CA ILE A 264 -43.40 -26.14 -19.69
C ILE A 264 -44.38 -24.97 -19.74
N VAL A 265 -43.93 -23.80 -20.21
CA VAL A 265 -44.78 -22.61 -20.38
C VAL A 265 -45.82 -22.86 -21.48
N ASP A 266 -45.41 -23.42 -22.61
CA ASP A 266 -46.29 -23.74 -23.74
C ASP A 266 -47.34 -24.79 -23.34
N ALA A 267 -46.94 -25.84 -22.62
CA ALA A 267 -47.85 -26.86 -22.10
C ALA A 267 -48.88 -26.29 -21.10
N ALA A 268 -48.56 -25.18 -20.43
CA ALA A 268 -49.47 -24.48 -19.53
C ALA A 268 -50.40 -23.48 -20.25
N GLY A 269 -50.39 -23.43 -21.59
CA GLY A 269 -51.28 -22.60 -22.39
C GLY A 269 -50.67 -21.29 -22.89
N GLY A 270 -49.33 -21.13 -22.85
CA GLY A 270 -48.61 -20.03 -23.52
C GLY A 270 -48.93 -18.63 -22.98
N GLY A 271 -49.21 -18.51 -21.67
CA GLY A 271 -49.51 -17.24 -21.01
C GLY A 271 -48.34 -16.23 -21.00
N PRO A 272 -48.45 -15.08 -20.33
CA PRO A 272 -47.43 -14.02 -20.31
C PRO A 272 -46.14 -14.39 -19.53
N LEU A 273 -45.91 -15.69 -19.28
CA LEU A 273 -44.79 -16.18 -18.50
C LEU A 273 -43.53 -16.23 -19.36
N LYS A 274 -42.45 -15.65 -18.87
CA LYS A 274 -41.14 -15.59 -19.54
C LYS A 274 -40.05 -16.03 -18.57
N LEU A 275 -39.55 -17.25 -18.73
CA LEU A 275 -38.30 -17.67 -18.10
C LEU A 275 -37.16 -17.49 -19.09
N THR A 276 -36.10 -16.78 -18.71
CA THR A 276 -34.91 -16.57 -19.54
C THR A 276 -33.68 -17.20 -18.90
N VAL A 277 -33.03 -18.14 -19.57
CA VAL A 277 -31.72 -18.68 -19.23
C VAL A 277 -30.67 -17.85 -19.94
N LEU A 278 -29.74 -17.33 -19.16
CA LEU A 278 -28.70 -16.44 -19.62
C LEU A 278 -27.31 -17.08 -19.42
N GLY A 279 -26.44 -16.93 -20.42
CA GLY A 279 -25.05 -17.36 -20.32
C GLY A 279 -24.14 -16.23 -19.85
N ASP A 280 -23.21 -16.57 -18.97
CA ASP A 280 -22.18 -15.67 -18.45
C ASP A 280 -20.79 -16.31 -18.66
N GLU A 281 -20.29 -17.14 -17.74
CA GLU A 281 -18.97 -17.75 -17.86
C GLU A 281 -18.81 -18.70 -19.07
N SER A 282 -19.93 -19.18 -19.62
CA SER A 282 -19.95 -19.98 -20.85
C SER A 282 -19.75 -19.17 -22.14
N ILE A 283 -19.96 -17.86 -22.10
CA ILE A 283 -20.06 -16.99 -23.28
C ILE A 283 -19.22 -15.74 -23.05
N TRP A 284 -18.14 -15.64 -23.80
CA TRP A 284 -17.21 -14.52 -23.66
C TRP A 284 -16.79 -13.93 -25.00
N ASP A 285 -17.12 -14.56 -26.13
CA ASP A 285 -16.87 -14.05 -27.48
C ASP A 285 -17.94 -14.53 -28.48
N GLN A 286 -17.89 -14.04 -29.72
CA GLN A 286 -18.82 -14.45 -30.77
C GLN A 286 -18.73 -15.95 -31.09
N HIS A 287 -17.56 -16.58 -30.94
CA HIS A 287 -17.38 -18.00 -31.24
C HIS A 287 -18.08 -18.89 -30.21
N SER A 288 -17.89 -18.62 -28.92
CA SER A 288 -18.55 -19.31 -27.81
C SER A 288 -20.07 -19.18 -27.90
N LEU A 289 -20.57 -17.96 -28.17
CA LEU A 289 -21.99 -17.74 -28.45
C LEU A 289 -22.45 -18.53 -29.69
N GLY A 290 -21.69 -18.51 -30.79
CA GLY A 290 -22.00 -19.20 -32.03
C GLY A 290 -22.02 -20.73 -31.92
N ARG A 291 -21.26 -21.33 -31.00
CA ARG A 291 -21.33 -22.76 -30.67
C ARG A 291 -22.66 -23.11 -29.99
N LEU A 292 -23.04 -22.32 -28.99
CA LEU A 292 -24.31 -22.53 -28.26
C LEU A 292 -25.53 -22.25 -29.16
N ARG A 293 -25.40 -21.29 -30.09
CA ARG A 293 -26.41 -21.01 -31.11
C ARG A 293 -26.81 -22.25 -31.90
N LYS A 294 -25.87 -23.13 -32.25
CA LYS A 294 -26.17 -24.36 -33.02
C LYS A 294 -27.13 -25.30 -32.28
N LEU A 295 -27.20 -25.20 -30.95
CA LEU A 295 -28.09 -26.00 -30.12
C LEU A 295 -29.48 -25.38 -29.98
N GLY A 296 -29.62 -24.09 -30.32
CA GLY A 296 -30.88 -23.34 -30.31
C GLY A 296 -31.44 -23.08 -28.92
N GLY A 297 -32.14 -21.96 -28.75
CA GLY A 297 -32.94 -21.69 -27.57
C GLY A 297 -32.39 -20.64 -26.63
N LEU A 298 -31.09 -20.35 -26.54
CA LEU A 298 -30.59 -19.35 -25.57
C LEU A 298 -31.10 -17.92 -25.87
N ARG A 299 -31.63 -17.22 -24.85
CA ARG A 299 -32.27 -15.89 -24.99
C ARG A 299 -31.58 -14.76 -24.23
N GLY A 300 -30.36 -14.96 -23.71
CA GLY A 300 -29.64 -13.88 -23.05
C GLY A 300 -28.15 -14.12 -22.85
N VAL A 301 -27.40 -13.03 -22.71
CA VAL A 301 -25.97 -13.02 -22.44
C VAL A 301 -25.60 -11.92 -21.44
N THR A 302 -24.74 -12.26 -20.49
CA THR A 302 -24.00 -11.30 -19.66
C THR A 302 -22.69 -11.05 -20.38
N VAL A 303 -22.43 -9.80 -20.74
CA VAL A 303 -21.20 -9.37 -21.40
C VAL A 303 -20.32 -8.69 -20.37
N ARG A 304 -19.13 -9.25 -20.17
CA ARG A 304 -18.07 -8.64 -19.35
C ARG A 304 -16.88 -8.29 -20.23
N PRO A 305 -16.52 -7.00 -20.39
CA PRO A 305 -15.38 -6.62 -21.22
C PRO A 305 -14.08 -7.34 -20.88
N ALA A 306 -13.80 -7.59 -19.59
CA ALA A 306 -12.61 -8.33 -19.16
C ALA A 306 -12.61 -9.80 -19.61
N GLN A 307 -13.79 -10.43 -19.70
CA GLN A 307 -13.91 -11.78 -20.27
C GLN A 307 -13.89 -11.75 -21.80
N SER A 308 -14.39 -10.69 -22.43
CA SER A 308 -14.35 -10.55 -23.88
C SER A 308 -12.99 -10.15 -24.44
N GLY A 309 -12.10 -9.62 -23.60
CA GLY A 309 -10.79 -9.13 -24.02
C GLY A 309 -10.81 -7.67 -24.48
N GLY A 310 -11.88 -6.93 -24.18
CA GLY A 310 -12.04 -5.56 -24.66
C GLY A 310 -13.50 -5.05 -24.69
N LEU A 311 -13.65 -3.74 -24.88
CA LEU A 311 -14.91 -3.06 -25.21
C LEU A 311 -15.37 -3.39 -26.64
N LEU A 312 -14.49 -3.42 -27.65
CA LEU A 312 -14.91 -3.71 -29.02
C LEU A 312 -15.37 -5.17 -29.18
N PRO A 313 -14.64 -6.18 -28.65
CA PRO A 313 -15.15 -7.55 -28.55
C PRO A 313 -16.47 -7.66 -27.77
N ALA A 314 -16.68 -6.83 -26.74
CA ALA A 314 -17.93 -6.79 -25.99
C ALA A 314 -19.10 -6.23 -26.83
N ILE A 315 -18.87 -5.18 -27.62
CA ILE A 315 -19.85 -4.66 -28.59
C ILE A 315 -20.21 -5.75 -29.60
N ASP A 316 -19.18 -6.40 -30.17
CA ASP A 316 -19.32 -7.46 -31.16
C ASP A 316 -20.16 -8.64 -30.61
N LEU A 317 -19.93 -9.02 -29.34
CA LEU A 317 -20.70 -10.06 -28.65
C LEU A 317 -22.15 -9.63 -28.40
N ALA A 318 -22.37 -8.44 -27.85
CA ALA A 318 -23.70 -7.91 -27.57
C ALA A 318 -24.56 -7.82 -28.85
N GLN A 319 -24.01 -7.25 -29.92
CA GLN A 319 -24.70 -7.17 -31.21
C GLN A 319 -24.94 -8.56 -31.83
N ALA A 320 -24.02 -9.50 -31.66
CA ALA A 320 -24.21 -10.87 -32.13
C ALA A 320 -25.35 -11.59 -31.37
N ALA A 321 -25.57 -11.28 -30.10
CA ALA A 321 -26.71 -11.79 -29.34
C ALA A 321 -28.03 -11.15 -29.79
N LEU A 322 -28.06 -9.83 -30.01
CA LEU A 322 -29.25 -9.11 -30.48
C LEU A 322 -29.70 -9.55 -31.89
N ARG A 323 -28.75 -9.90 -32.77
CA ARG A 323 -29.07 -10.47 -34.09
C ARG A 323 -29.68 -11.88 -34.02
N GLN A 324 -29.57 -12.59 -32.90
CA GLN A 324 -30.07 -13.97 -32.77
C GLN A 324 -31.53 -14.04 -32.35
N SER A 325 -31.96 -13.09 -31.52
CA SER A 325 -33.32 -13.04 -31.00
C SER A 325 -33.65 -11.58 -30.73
N GLU A 326 -34.77 -11.11 -31.28
CA GLU A 326 -35.29 -9.77 -30.97
C GLU A 326 -35.56 -9.63 -29.46
N ASP A 327 -35.90 -10.73 -28.78
CA ASP A 327 -36.10 -10.80 -27.33
C ASP A 327 -34.82 -11.01 -26.50
N ALA A 328 -33.62 -10.92 -27.10
CA ALA A 328 -32.37 -11.23 -26.41
C ALA A 328 -32.08 -10.26 -25.25
N VAL A 329 -31.90 -10.80 -24.05
CA VAL A 329 -31.51 -10.04 -22.87
C VAL A 329 -29.98 -9.86 -22.87
N VAL A 330 -29.54 -8.60 -23.03
CA VAL A 330 -28.12 -8.22 -22.91
C VAL A 330 -27.91 -7.47 -21.61
N MET A 331 -26.98 -7.97 -20.79
CA MET A 331 -26.58 -7.38 -19.52
C MET A 331 -25.09 -7.03 -19.57
N LEU A 332 -24.72 -5.81 -19.18
CA LEU A 332 -23.32 -5.44 -19.02
C LEU A 332 -22.89 -5.63 -17.57
N SER A 333 -21.82 -6.40 -17.35
CA SER A 333 -21.30 -6.68 -16.02
C SER A 333 -19.80 -6.40 -15.92
N ARG A 334 -19.30 -6.36 -14.68
CA ARG A 334 -17.90 -6.09 -14.31
C ARG A 334 -17.36 -7.27 -13.52
N MET A 335 -16.04 -7.44 -13.48
CA MET A 335 -15.43 -8.38 -12.54
C MET A 335 -15.49 -7.86 -11.11
N ASP A 336 -15.42 -8.78 -10.16
CA ASP A 336 -15.13 -8.43 -8.77
C ASP A 336 -13.76 -7.75 -8.67
N GLY A 337 -13.70 -6.68 -7.88
CA GLY A 337 -12.53 -5.81 -7.78
C GLY A 337 -12.30 -4.87 -8.97
N ALA A 338 -13.26 -4.68 -9.88
CA ALA A 338 -13.15 -3.66 -10.93
C ALA A 338 -13.04 -2.25 -10.34
N GLY A 339 -12.02 -1.50 -10.75
CA GLY A 339 -11.75 -0.12 -10.34
C GLY A 339 -12.62 0.90 -11.06
N TRP A 340 -12.33 2.17 -10.79
CA TRP A 340 -13.10 3.31 -11.29
C TRP A 340 -12.96 3.49 -12.81
N ILE A 341 -11.78 3.24 -13.37
CA ILE A 341 -11.52 3.34 -14.81
C ILE A 341 -12.44 2.37 -15.57
N THR A 342 -12.51 1.11 -15.15
CA THR A 342 -13.39 0.13 -15.81
C THR A 342 -14.88 0.42 -15.59
N LYS A 343 -15.28 0.89 -14.41
CA LYS A 343 -16.68 1.28 -14.16
C LYS A 343 -17.12 2.40 -15.11
N SER A 344 -16.29 3.42 -15.31
CA SER A 344 -16.55 4.48 -16.29
C SER A 344 -16.62 3.91 -17.71
N ALA A 345 -15.63 3.11 -18.12
CA ALA A 345 -15.62 2.48 -19.44
C ALA A 345 -16.88 1.63 -19.73
N ILE A 346 -17.39 0.88 -18.76
CA ILE A 346 -18.62 0.09 -18.89
C ILE A 346 -19.86 0.98 -19.04
N GLN A 347 -19.92 2.13 -18.36
CA GLN A 347 -21.02 3.09 -18.55
C GLN A 347 -21.00 3.67 -19.95
N HIS A 348 -19.84 4.12 -20.45
CA HIS A 348 -19.71 4.59 -21.82
C HIS A 348 -20.08 3.50 -22.84
N LEU A 349 -19.66 2.25 -22.61
CA LEU A 349 -20.07 1.11 -23.43
C LEU A 349 -21.61 0.92 -23.43
N ALA A 350 -22.27 1.11 -22.28
CA ALA A 350 -23.72 1.00 -22.19
C ALA A 350 -24.46 2.04 -23.04
N LEU A 351 -23.89 3.25 -23.18
CA LEU A 351 -24.44 4.34 -23.99
C LEU A 351 -24.18 4.13 -25.49
N ALA A 352 -23.13 3.39 -25.83
CA ALA A 352 -22.77 3.07 -27.21
C ALA A 352 -23.51 1.83 -27.78
N LEU A 353 -24.23 1.07 -26.95
CA LEU A 353 -24.96 -0.11 -27.40
C LEU A 353 -26.42 0.22 -27.74
N PRO A 354 -27.01 -0.39 -28.79
CA PRO A 354 -28.40 -0.13 -29.19
C PRO A 354 -29.44 -0.73 -28.26
N VAL A 355 -29.13 -1.85 -27.58
CA VAL A 355 -30.00 -2.49 -26.58
C VAL A 355 -29.16 -2.99 -25.41
N VAL A 356 -29.50 -2.56 -24.18
CA VAL A 356 -28.94 -3.06 -22.91
C VAL A 356 -30.06 -3.07 -21.89
N HIS A 357 -30.29 -4.21 -21.24
CA HIS A 357 -31.36 -4.40 -20.26
C HIS A 357 -30.88 -4.13 -18.82
N GLY A 358 -29.59 -3.94 -18.62
CA GLY A 358 -29.01 -3.59 -17.34
C GLY A 358 -27.50 -3.39 -17.40
N VAL A 359 -26.99 -2.53 -16.54
CA VAL A 359 -25.56 -2.27 -16.36
C VAL A 359 -25.20 -2.41 -14.89
N GLN A 360 -24.24 -3.28 -14.57
CA GLN A 360 -23.73 -3.43 -13.22
C GLN A 360 -22.70 -2.34 -12.90
N THR A 361 -23.19 -1.17 -12.51
CA THR A 361 -22.38 -0.03 -12.04
C THR A 361 -22.87 0.48 -10.67
N THR A 362 -22.15 1.42 -10.07
CA THR A 362 -22.48 2.07 -8.79
C THR A 362 -22.45 3.59 -8.96
N ALA A 363 -23.29 4.32 -8.21
CA ALA A 363 -23.23 5.79 -8.18
C ALA A 363 -21.84 6.26 -7.71
N PHE A 364 -21.29 7.29 -8.36
CA PHE A 364 -19.97 7.84 -8.05
C PHE A 364 -20.02 8.59 -6.71
N ARG A 365 -19.36 8.06 -5.67
CA ARG A 365 -19.12 8.75 -4.41
C ARG A 365 -17.63 8.62 -4.07
N HIS A 366 -16.82 9.52 -4.64
CA HIS A 366 -15.35 9.62 -4.52
C HIS A 366 -14.53 8.37 -4.91
N SER A 367 -13.43 8.56 -5.65
CA SER A 367 -12.55 7.45 -6.03
C SER A 367 -11.87 6.86 -4.81
N ASP A 368 -12.06 5.56 -4.56
CA ASP A 368 -11.29 4.79 -3.56
C ASP A 368 -9.80 4.65 -3.96
N LEU A 369 -9.44 5.05 -5.18
CA LEU A 369 -8.08 5.08 -5.69
C LEU A 369 -7.57 6.53 -5.69
N PRO A 370 -6.60 6.88 -4.82
CA PRO A 370 -6.17 8.27 -4.65
C PRO A 370 -5.55 8.90 -5.91
N PHE A 371 -5.08 8.05 -6.83
CA PHE A 371 -4.42 8.43 -8.08
C PHE A 371 -5.34 8.46 -9.31
N ALA A 372 -6.58 7.99 -9.22
CA ALA A 372 -7.52 8.02 -10.35
C ALA A 372 -8.55 9.12 -10.09
N ARG A 373 -8.51 10.20 -10.88
CA ARG A 373 -9.32 11.42 -10.68
C ARG A 373 -10.00 11.86 -11.97
N TRP A 374 -11.09 12.61 -11.88
CA TRP A 374 -11.68 13.25 -13.05
C TRP A 374 -10.70 14.26 -13.67
N ARG A 375 -10.68 14.33 -15.01
CA ARG A 375 -9.78 15.22 -15.77
C ARG A 375 -10.04 16.72 -15.56
N ASP A 376 -11.18 17.09 -15.02
CA ASP A 376 -11.54 18.47 -14.66
C ASP A 376 -11.10 18.88 -13.25
N HIS A 377 -10.64 17.96 -12.39
CA HIS A 377 -10.00 18.33 -11.11
C HIS A 377 -8.65 19.03 -11.28
N TRP A 378 -8.16 19.19 -12.51
CA TRP A 378 -7.01 20.06 -12.86
C TRP A 378 -7.42 21.52 -13.11
N LEU A 379 -8.72 21.82 -13.15
CA LEU A 379 -9.24 23.17 -13.06
C LEU A 379 -9.50 23.46 -11.59
N GLN A 380 -8.74 24.40 -11.02
CA GLN A 380 -9.05 24.98 -9.72
C GLN A 380 -10.50 25.47 -9.74
N PHE A 381 -11.31 25.02 -8.79
CA PHE A 381 -12.59 25.65 -8.51
C PHE A 381 -12.57 26.17 -7.08
N GLU A 382 -12.76 27.48 -6.98
CA GLU A 382 -13.41 28.12 -5.84
C GLU A 382 -14.73 27.38 -5.56
N GLU A 383 -14.95 27.01 -4.31
CA GLU A 383 -16.20 26.45 -3.84
C GLU A 383 -17.33 27.44 -4.10
N LEU A 384 -18.23 27.10 -5.02
CA LEU A 384 -19.57 27.67 -5.03
C LEU A 384 -20.48 26.67 -4.31
N GLU A 385 -20.68 26.94 -3.02
CA GLU A 385 -21.81 26.43 -2.25
C GLU A 385 -23.11 26.76 -2.98
N GLY A 386 -23.93 25.74 -3.26
CA GLY A 386 -25.19 25.93 -3.96
C GLY A 386 -25.97 24.63 -4.14
N GLU A 387 -26.90 24.41 -3.22
CA GLU A 387 -28.16 23.65 -3.33
C GLU A 387 -28.26 22.24 -2.69
N GLU A 388 -28.81 22.31 -1.46
CA GLU A 388 -29.96 21.56 -0.91
C GLU A 388 -29.76 20.11 -0.40
N GLU A 389 -29.25 20.06 0.83
CA GLU A 389 -29.53 18.99 1.79
C GLU A 389 -31.01 18.96 2.17
N LEU A 390 -31.71 17.87 1.83
CA LEU A 390 -32.96 17.51 2.49
C LEU A 390 -32.63 16.87 3.85
N GLU A 391 -32.73 17.69 4.89
CA GLU A 391 -32.73 17.28 6.30
C GLU A 391 -33.79 16.19 6.57
N THR A 392 -33.36 15.13 7.24
CA THR A 392 -34.25 14.38 8.14
C THR A 392 -33.73 14.55 9.55
N GLN A 393 -34.34 15.48 10.29
CA GLN A 393 -34.27 15.52 11.75
C GLN A 393 -35.19 14.44 12.33
N GLU A 394 -34.64 13.54 13.13
CA GLU A 394 -35.07 13.40 14.53
C GLU A 394 -33.94 12.74 15.33
N GLY A 395 -33.50 13.47 16.36
CA GLY A 395 -32.32 13.18 17.14
C GLY A 395 -32.48 11.99 18.08
N LEU A 396 -31.44 11.17 18.11
CA LEU A 396 -31.01 10.45 19.30
C LEU A 396 -29.53 10.79 19.50
N ARG A 397 -29.24 11.55 20.55
CA ARG A 397 -27.90 11.68 21.12
C ARG A 397 -27.41 10.28 21.46
N TRP A 398 -26.43 9.79 20.71
CA TRP A 398 -25.57 8.71 21.15
C TRP A 398 -24.36 9.36 21.81
N THR A 399 -24.16 9.03 23.08
CA THR A 399 -22.89 9.22 23.77
C THR A 399 -21.84 8.36 23.06
N ASP A 400 -20.73 8.98 22.67
CA ASP A 400 -19.57 8.32 22.09
C ASP A 400 -18.95 7.36 23.11
N ASP A 401 -19.25 6.08 22.97
CA ASP A 401 -18.56 4.94 23.59
C ASP A 401 -18.75 3.74 22.64
N ASP A 402 -17.90 3.62 21.62
CA ASP A 402 -17.28 2.37 21.12
C ASP A 402 -16.56 2.62 19.76
N GLU A 403 -15.40 3.27 19.80
CA GLU A 403 -14.37 3.15 18.77
C GLU A 403 -13.40 2.02 19.15
N SER A 404 -13.65 0.81 18.67
CA SER A 404 -12.65 -0.27 18.65
C SER A 404 -12.39 -0.73 17.21
N ALA A 405 -11.93 0.21 16.39
CA ALA A 405 -11.26 -0.05 15.12
C ALA A 405 -9.77 0.27 15.26
N THR A 406 -8.97 -0.79 15.31
CA THR A 406 -7.59 -0.92 14.83
C THR A 406 -6.95 0.35 14.25
N GLU A 407 -6.30 1.15 15.10
CA GLU A 407 -5.14 1.97 14.74
C GLU A 407 -4.50 2.54 16.03
N ASN A 408 -3.61 1.78 16.68
CA ASN A 408 -2.70 2.34 17.68
C ASN A 408 -1.27 2.31 17.13
N GLY A 409 -0.90 3.43 16.50
CA GLY A 409 0.43 4.01 16.72
C GLY A 409 0.53 4.38 18.22
N LEU A 410 1.62 4.10 18.92
CA LEU A 410 2.86 4.88 18.84
C LEU A 410 2.57 6.38 18.65
N ALA A 411 1.89 6.95 19.65
CA ALA A 411 1.99 8.36 19.93
C ALA A 411 3.46 8.69 20.22
N TRP A 412 3.92 9.72 19.53
CA TRP A 412 5.23 10.30 19.68
C TRP A 412 5.26 11.06 21.00
N ALA A 413 5.96 10.52 21.99
CA ALA A 413 6.46 11.33 23.09
C ALA A 413 7.53 12.27 22.51
N ALA A 414 7.25 13.57 22.56
CA ALA A 414 8.29 14.56 22.59
C ALA A 414 9.03 14.36 23.93
N ASP A 415 10.28 13.90 23.85
CA ASP A 415 11.19 13.93 24.98
C ASP A 415 11.66 15.40 25.12
N GLU A 416 10.94 16.17 25.93
CA GLU A 416 11.45 17.39 26.57
C GLU A 416 11.51 17.11 28.07
N ASP A 417 12.72 16.80 28.54
CA ASP A 417 13.09 16.92 29.94
C ASP A 417 13.25 18.41 30.23
N ASP A 418 12.35 19.01 31.00
CA ASP A 418 12.60 20.24 31.75
C ASP A 418 11.92 20.11 33.13
N GLU A 419 12.74 19.77 34.12
CA GLU A 419 12.42 19.87 35.53
C GLU A 419 12.38 21.36 35.93
N VAL A 420 11.23 21.85 36.41
CA VAL A 420 11.15 23.05 37.26
C VAL A 420 10.23 22.74 38.44
N GLU A 421 10.84 22.69 39.63
CA GLU A 421 10.17 22.75 40.93
C GLU A 421 9.37 24.06 41.07
N ASP A 422 8.14 24.01 41.61
CA ASP A 422 7.82 24.53 42.96
C ASP A 422 6.33 24.91 43.16
N SER A 423 5.81 24.46 44.31
CA SER A 423 4.81 25.07 45.21
C SER A 423 3.29 25.19 44.92
N SER A 424 2.57 24.86 46.00
CA SER A 424 1.32 25.42 46.55
C SER A 424 -0.05 24.81 46.18
N GLU A 425 -0.48 23.90 47.08
CA GLU A 425 -1.66 24.00 47.97
C GLU A 425 -3.10 24.25 47.45
N ALA A 426 -3.98 23.33 47.91
CA ALA A 426 -5.39 23.52 48.34
C ALA A 426 -6.45 23.87 47.26
N GLU A 427 -7.69 23.39 47.28
CA GLU A 427 -8.51 22.81 48.36
C GLU A 427 -9.68 21.99 47.77
N VAL A 428 -10.19 21.09 48.59
CA VAL A 428 -11.35 20.18 48.43
C VAL A 428 -12.68 20.94 48.55
N LEU A 429 -13.80 20.30 48.19
CA LEU A 429 -15.21 20.40 48.70
C LEU A 429 -16.19 20.38 47.50
N GLU A 430 -17.31 19.66 47.44
CA GLU A 430 -18.02 18.73 48.32
C GLU A 430 -19.13 18.03 47.49
N GLU A 431 -19.62 16.89 47.97
CA GLU A 431 -20.57 15.97 47.33
C GLU A 431 -22.01 16.07 47.91
N GLU A 432 -22.99 15.56 47.14
CA GLU A 432 -24.27 14.89 47.56
C GLU A 432 -25.55 15.75 47.92
N PRO A 433 -26.80 15.20 47.99
CA PRO A 433 -27.69 14.82 46.86
C PRO A 433 -29.23 15.10 47.08
N ALA A 434 -30.07 14.54 46.17
CA ALA A 434 -31.45 14.02 46.32
C ALA A 434 -32.71 14.92 46.07
N ALA A 435 -33.64 14.41 45.22
CA ALA A 435 -35.03 14.04 45.59
C ALA A 435 -35.96 13.73 44.37
N ALA A 436 -36.70 12.61 44.46
CA ALA A 436 -37.99 12.32 43.77
C ALA A 436 -39.15 12.53 44.79
N PRO A 437 -40.49 12.31 44.57
CA PRO A 437 -41.19 11.56 43.49
C PRO A 437 -42.60 12.12 43.06
N GLY A 438 -43.33 11.40 42.18
CA GLY A 438 -44.79 11.56 42.02
C GLY A 438 -45.42 10.75 40.87
N ALA A 439 -46.31 9.80 41.20
CA ALA A 439 -47.09 8.93 40.30
C ALA A 439 -48.56 9.37 40.19
N LEU A 440 -49.28 8.97 39.12
CA LEU A 440 -50.76 8.84 38.90
C LEU A 440 -51.00 8.80 37.37
N ASP A 441 -51.96 8.14 36.72
CA ASP A 441 -52.98 7.10 36.95
C ASP A 441 -53.50 6.70 35.53
N LEU A 442 -53.90 5.45 35.33
CA LEU A 442 -54.44 4.90 34.07
C LEU A 442 -55.97 4.78 34.17
N LYS A 443 -56.74 5.54 33.36
CA LYS A 443 -58.12 5.15 32.98
C LYS A 443 -58.54 5.58 31.58
N ASP A 444 -59.08 4.59 30.86
CA ASP A 444 -59.90 4.60 29.65
C ASP A 444 -60.55 5.92 29.21
N GLN A 445 -60.44 6.24 27.91
CA GLN A 445 -61.56 6.72 27.09
C GLN A 445 -61.31 6.63 25.57
N ARG A 446 -61.95 5.62 24.95
CA ARG A 446 -62.62 5.57 23.64
C ARG A 446 -62.09 6.39 22.45
N LEU A 447 -61.60 5.63 21.45
CA LEU A 447 -61.87 5.72 20.00
C LEU A 447 -62.67 6.95 19.51
N GLN A 448 -61.97 7.86 18.81
CA GLN A 448 -62.53 8.58 17.67
C GLN A 448 -61.56 8.47 16.49
N MET A 449 -62.00 7.77 15.45
CA MET A 449 -61.34 7.72 14.15
C MET A 449 -61.42 9.08 13.48
N ALA A 450 -60.27 9.71 13.22
CA ALA A 450 -60.17 10.80 12.27
C ALA A 450 -60.18 10.25 10.84
N PRO A 451 -60.84 10.92 9.88
CA PRO A 451 -60.94 10.43 8.51
C PRO A 451 -59.57 10.47 7.81
N VAL A 452 -59.28 9.39 7.11
CA VAL A 452 -58.12 9.23 6.22
C VAL A 452 -58.11 10.37 5.20
N ARG A 453 -57.06 11.19 5.20
CA ARG A 453 -56.76 12.09 4.08
C ARG A 453 -56.35 11.25 2.86
N PRO A 454 -56.86 11.56 1.64
CA PRO A 454 -56.41 10.87 0.44
C PRO A 454 -54.93 11.17 0.21
N ALA A 455 -54.21 10.16 -0.28
CA ALA A 455 -52.80 10.22 -0.62
C ALA A 455 -52.50 11.43 -1.51
N ALA A 456 -51.70 12.36 -1.00
CA ALA A 456 -51.09 13.42 -1.79
C ALA A 456 -49.65 12.98 -2.10
N ASP A 457 -49.37 12.84 -3.39
CA ASP A 457 -48.09 12.91 -4.09
C ASP A 457 -46.88 12.30 -3.35
N CYS A 458 -46.69 10.99 -3.51
CA CYS A 458 -45.33 10.45 -3.50
C CYS A 458 -44.60 11.02 -4.72
N PRO A 459 -43.38 11.55 -4.58
CA PRO A 459 -42.58 11.93 -5.74
C PRO A 459 -42.44 10.68 -6.63
N GLU A 460 -42.70 10.82 -7.93
CA GLU A 460 -42.46 9.75 -8.90
C GLU A 460 -41.03 9.24 -8.71
N VAL A 461 -40.89 8.04 -8.12
CA VAL A 461 -39.57 7.44 -7.90
C VAL A 461 -39.06 7.03 -9.28
N GLN A 462 -38.14 7.84 -9.84
CA GLN A 462 -37.52 7.54 -11.12
C GLN A 462 -36.63 6.31 -11.02
N ILE A 463 -36.75 5.42 -12.01
CA ILE A 463 -35.88 4.25 -12.18
C ILE A 463 -34.44 4.74 -12.26
N VAL A 464 -33.53 4.09 -11.52
CA VAL A 464 -32.12 4.46 -11.50
C VAL A 464 -31.49 4.16 -12.86
N GLN A 465 -31.15 5.22 -13.58
CA GLN A 465 -30.40 5.18 -14.83
C GLN A 465 -28.97 5.66 -14.59
N THR A 466 -28.05 5.27 -15.47
CA THR A 466 -26.70 5.83 -15.57
C THR A 466 -26.59 6.62 -16.85
N THR A 467 -26.00 7.80 -16.78
CA THR A 467 -25.65 8.64 -17.94
C THR A 467 -24.13 8.64 -18.13
N ALA A 468 -23.65 9.41 -19.11
CA ALA A 468 -22.24 9.74 -19.19
C ALA A 468 -21.86 10.49 -17.89
N PRO A 469 -20.81 10.06 -17.16
CA PRO A 469 -20.51 10.60 -15.84
C PRO A 469 -20.29 12.11 -15.83
N ARG A 470 -19.60 12.62 -16.85
CA ARG A 470 -19.34 14.03 -17.15
C ARG A 470 -19.15 14.19 -18.67
N LYS A 471 -19.47 15.36 -19.23
CA LYS A 471 -19.15 15.72 -20.63
C LYS A 471 -17.67 16.06 -20.77
N LEU A 472 -16.81 15.07 -20.52
CA LEU A 472 -15.36 15.18 -20.63
C LEU A 472 -14.84 14.32 -21.78
N PRO A 473 -13.71 14.70 -22.41
CA PRO A 473 -13.07 13.86 -23.41
C PRO A 473 -12.66 12.49 -22.84
N GLY A 474 -12.81 11.45 -23.67
CA GLY A 474 -12.55 10.07 -23.28
C GLY A 474 -13.58 9.52 -22.29
N HIS A 475 -13.15 8.64 -21.38
CA HIS A 475 -13.98 8.18 -20.25
C HIS A 475 -13.92 9.13 -19.04
N GLY A 476 -13.21 10.25 -19.16
CA GLY A 476 -13.15 11.33 -18.18
C GLY A 476 -12.19 11.14 -17.01
N ILE A 477 -11.57 9.97 -16.83
CA ILE A 477 -10.62 9.71 -15.73
C ILE A 477 -9.17 9.90 -16.21
N GLY A 478 -8.39 10.64 -15.44
CA GLY A 478 -6.93 10.78 -15.59
C GLY A 478 -6.15 10.19 -14.42
N ILE A 479 -4.83 10.10 -14.57
CA ILE A 479 -3.92 9.64 -13.52
C ILE A 479 -3.22 10.82 -12.86
N ASP A 480 -3.43 10.95 -11.55
CA ASP A 480 -2.63 11.81 -10.69
C ASP A 480 -1.41 11.02 -10.18
N TYR A 481 -0.26 11.31 -10.77
CA TYR A 481 0.99 10.66 -10.41
C TYR A 481 1.52 11.11 -9.03
N GLY A 482 1.04 12.22 -8.47
CA GLY A 482 1.50 12.72 -7.18
C GLY A 482 1.29 11.72 -6.03
N PRO A 483 0.04 11.28 -5.78
CA PRO A 483 -0.27 10.21 -4.83
C PRO A 483 0.46 8.89 -5.12
N LEU A 484 0.79 8.59 -6.38
CA LEU A 484 1.56 7.38 -6.72
C LEU A 484 3.00 7.45 -6.21
N VAL A 485 3.65 8.63 -6.22
CA VAL A 485 5.04 8.79 -5.74
C VAL A 485 5.19 8.34 -4.28
N SER A 486 4.24 8.68 -3.42
CA SER A 486 4.28 8.35 -1.99
C SER A 486 3.79 6.92 -1.68
N GLU A 487 2.90 6.36 -2.52
CA GLU A 487 2.26 5.06 -2.31
C GLU A 487 2.90 3.90 -3.08
N VAL A 488 4.09 4.08 -3.69
CA VAL A 488 4.88 3.03 -4.39
C VAL A 488 5.03 1.72 -3.58
N ARG A 489 4.85 1.77 -2.26
CA ARG A 489 4.76 0.60 -1.37
C ARG A 489 3.73 -0.46 -1.82
N ARG A 490 2.73 -0.10 -2.64
CA ARG A 490 1.60 -0.97 -3.02
C ARG A 490 1.60 -1.44 -4.48
N PHE A 491 2.56 -1.02 -5.31
CA PHE A 491 2.46 -1.14 -6.77
C PHE A 491 3.68 -1.83 -7.42
N ALA A 492 3.47 -2.50 -8.56
CA ALA A 492 4.51 -2.95 -9.51
C ALA A 492 4.36 -2.16 -10.82
N GLN A 493 5.41 -1.94 -11.61
CA GLN A 493 5.37 -1.02 -12.78
C GLN A 493 6.03 -1.63 -14.03
N ALA A 494 5.45 -1.38 -15.21
CA ALA A 494 5.81 -1.96 -16.50
C ALA A 494 5.81 -0.90 -17.64
N PRO A 495 6.69 -1.01 -18.64
CA PRO A 495 7.93 -1.80 -18.60
C PRO A 495 8.83 -1.31 -17.46
N PRO A 496 9.79 -2.14 -16.98
CA PRO A 496 10.69 -1.75 -15.91
C PRO A 496 11.43 -0.49 -16.33
N PHE A 497 11.31 0.53 -15.48
CA PHE A 497 11.94 1.79 -15.76
C PHE A 497 13.47 1.70 -15.67
N PRO A 498 14.22 2.53 -16.42
CA PRO A 498 15.66 2.59 -16.27
C PRO A 498 16.00 2.87 -14.80
N GLU A 499 16.90 2.07 -14.24
CA GLU A 499 17.30 2.22 -12.86
C GLU A 499 17.91 3.62 -12.64
N PRO A 500 17.56 4.29 -11.52
CA PRO A 500 18.09 5.61 -11.23
C PRO A 500 19.62 5.53 -11.15
N ARG A 501 20.29 6.50 -11.77
CA ARG A 501 21.76 6.58 -11.76
C ARG A 501 22.22 7.79 -10.96
N ASN A 502 23.37 7.65 -10.32
CA ASN A 502 24.07 8.75 -9.70
C ASN A 502 25.54 8.71 -10.12
N GLU A 503 25.98 9.72 -10.87
CA GLU A 503 27.33 9.76 -11.45
C GLU A 503 27.67 8.45 -12.20
N GLY A 504 26.70 7.93 -12.96
CA GLY A 504 26.81 6.67 -13.71
C GLY A 504 26.62 5.38 -12.89
N ARG A 505 26.71 5.43 -11.55
CA ARG A 505 26.55 4.27 -10.65
C ARG A 505 25.08 3.84 -10.57
N LEU A 506 24.86 2.52 -10.55
CA LEU A 506 23.55 1.91 -10.28
C LEU A 506 23.29 1.78 -8.77
N PRO A 507 22.04 1.63 -8.34
CA PRO A 507 21.71 1.39 -6.93
C PRO A 507 22.36 0.10 -6.41
N ALA A 508 22.86 0.14 -5.19
CA ALA A 508 23.40 -1.03 -4.53
C ALA A 508 22.29 -2.08 -4.27
N ARG A 509 22.65 -3.36 -4.41
CA ARG A 509 21.73 -4.48 -4.17
C ARG A 509 22.11 -5.20 -2.89
N TYR A 510 21.09 -5.53 -2.10
CA TYR A 510 21.25 -6.21 -0.82
C TYR A 510 20.46 -7.50 -0.81
N GLU A 511 21.09 -8.56 -0.34
CA GLU A 511 20.40 -9.80 -0.02
C GLU A 511 19.58 -9.59 1.28
N HIS A 512 18.50 -10.34 1.46
CA HIS A 512 17.72 -10.39 2.72
C HIS A 512 16.90 -9.14 3.12
N VAL A 513 16.61 -8.22 2.20
CA VAL A 513 15.77 -7.04 2.47
C VAL A 513 14.42 -7.41 3.09
N GLU A 514 13.72 -8.40 2.52
CA GLU A 514 12.42 -8.86 3.02
C GLU A 514 12.52 -9.59 4.37
N ASP A 515 13.70 -10.13 4.71
CA ASP A 515 13.92 -10.84 5.97
C ASP A 515 14.18 -9.87 7.13
N VAL A 516 14.80 -8.71 6.88
CA VAL A 516 15.04 -7.67 7.89
C VAL A 516 13.93 -6.61 7.96
N ARG A 517 13.05 -6.56 6.96
CA ARG A 517 11.93 -5.62 6.86
C ARG A 517 11.04 -5.54 8.13
N PRO A 518 10.68 -6.64 8.82
CA PRO A 518 9.84 -6.57 10.03
C PRO A 518 10.41 -5.71 11.16
N LEU A 519 11.74 -5.60 11.24
CA LEU A 519 12.44 -4.81 12.25
C LEU A 519 12.26 -3.29 12.06
N GLY A 520 11.91 -2.86 10.86
CA GLY A 520 11.88 -1.45 10.50
C GLY A 520 13.28 -0.83 10.45
N PRO A 521 13.39 0.41 9.95
CA PRO A 521 14.67 1.08 9.70
C PRO A 521 15.50 1.42 10.94
N ASN A 522 14.86 1.49 12.12
CA ASN A 522 15.55 1.70 13.38
C ASN A 522 15.96 0.38 14.02
N GLY A 523 15.18 -0.68 13.83
CA GLY A 523 15.54 -2.01 14.34
C GLY A 523 16.70 -2.65 13.57
N THR A 524 16.83 -2.36 12.28
CA THR A 524 17.96 -2.83 11.46
C THR A 524 19.32 -2.38 12.01
N LYS A 525 19.40 -1.21 12.69
CA LYS A 525 20.65 -0.72 13.31
C LYS A 525 21.15 -1.64 14.42
N GLY A 526 20.26 -2.06 15.31
CA GLY A 526 20.61 -2.99 16.40
C GLY A 526 20.87 -4.39 15.87
N TYR A 527 20.11 -4.82 14.86
CA TYR A 527 20.34 -6.10 14.19
C TYR A 527 21.75 -6.20 13.59
N LEU A 528 22.25 -5.14 12.94
CA LEU A 528 23.60 -5.15 12.39
C LEU A 528 24.68 -5.46 13.43
N LEU A 529 24.53 -4.92 14.65
CA LEU A 529 25.46 -5.20 15.75
C LEU A 529 25.24 -6.60 16.34
N GLU A 530 24.00 -6.99 16.60
CA GLU A 530 23.65 -8.32 17.12
C GLU A 530 24.14 -9.45 16.20
N LYS A 531 24.00 -9.27 14.89
CA LYS A 531 24.57 -10.18 13.88
C LYS A 531 26.08 -10.37 14.08
N ARG A 532 26.82 -9.29 14.33
CA ARG A 532 28.28 -9.36 14.54
C ARG A 532 28.62 -9.99 15.88
N ALA A 533 27.83 -9.76 16.92
CA ALA A 533 27.99 -10.45 18.21
C ALA A 533 27.81 -11.98 18.06
N LEU A 534 26.70 -12.41 17.44
CA LEU A 534 26.43 -13.83 17.19
C LEU A 534 27.50 -14.47 16.29
N ALA A 535 27.96 -13.78 15.24
CA ALA A 535 29.03 -14.28 14.38
C ALA A 535 30.35 -14.51 15.14
N ARG A 536 30.59 -13.77 16.23
CA ARG A 536 31.75 -13.89 17.14
C ARG A 536 31.52 -14.91 18.26
N GLY A 537 30.43 -15.67 18.21
CA GLY A 537 30.09 -16.69 19.21
C GLY A 537 29.51 -16.15 20.52
N LEU A 538 29.20 -14.86 20.60
CA LEU A 538 28.52 -14.30 21.77
C LEU A 538 27.06 -14.72 21.78
N SER A 539 26.50 -14.91 22.97
CA SER A 539 25.06 -15.02 23.16
C SER A 539 24.43 -13.63 23.25
N THR A 540 23.15 -13.55 22.87
CA THR A 540 22.41 -12.28 22.90
C THR A 540 21.03 -12.45 23.51
N THR A 541 20.57 -11.45 24.27
CA THR A 541 19.17 -11.32 24.68
C THR A 541 18.60 -10.05 24.09
N ARG A 542 17.51 -10.16 23.34
CA ARG A 542 16.82 -9.01 22.73
C ARG A 542 15.49 -8.75 23.42
N TYR A 543 15.23 -7.48 23.73
CA TYR A 543 14.01 -7.03 24.43
C TYR A 543 13.06 -6.23 23.54
N SER A 544 13.58 -5.65 22.46
CA SER A 544 12.75 -4.89 21.51
C SER A 544 13.42 -4.83 20.13
N LYS A 545 12.75 -4.17 19.18
CA LYS A 545 13.36 -3.86 17.87
C LYS A 545 14.67 -3.08 18.04
N SER A 546 14.81 -2.28 19.09
CA SER A 546 15.96 -1.40 19.30
C SER A 546 16.97 -1.87 20.32
N ALA A 547 16.57 -2.65 21.33
CA ALA A 547 17.42 -2.97 22.47
C ALA A 547 17.78 -4.45 22.54
N PHE A 548 19.07 -4.73 22.66
CA PHE A 548 19.60 -6.07 22.90
C PHE A 548 20.86 -6.00 23.75
N VAL A 549 21.26 -7.15 24.27
CA VAL A 549 22.43 -7.33 25.14
C VAL A 549 23.26 -8.46 24.56
N ALA A 550 24.58 -8.31 24.55
CA ALA A 550 25.53 -9.35 24.16
C ALA A 550 26.39 -9.78 25.37
N PHE A 551 26.69 -11.07 25.47
CA PHE A 551 27.46 -11.62 26.59
C PHE A 551 28.12 -12.96 26.22
N ASP A 552 29.21 -13.28 26.91
CA ASP A 552 29.94 -14.55 26.81
C ASP A 552 29.68 -15.49 28.00
N GLY A 553 29.01 -15.00 29.05
CA GLY A 553 28.73 -15.71 30.30
C GLY A 553 29.80 -15.58 31.38
N ASP A 554 30.98 -15.06 31.03
CA ASP A 554 32.13 -14.87 31.94
C ASP A 554 32.29 -13.42 32.39
N HIS A 555 31.88 -12.46 31.55
CA HIS A 555 32.03 -11.03 31.76
C HIS A 555 30.67 -10.33 31.91
N PRO A 556 30.64 -9.10 32.48
CA PRO A 556 29.43 -8.31 32.52
C PRO A 556 28.81 -8.11 31.14
N PRO A 557 27.49 -8.32 31.00
CA PRO A 557 26.79 -8.16 29.72
C PRO A 557 26.88 -6.74 29.17
N VAL A 558 26.90 -6.61 27.85
CA VAL A 558 27.05 -5.33 27.15
C VAL A 558 25.73 -4.92 26.49
N ASN A 559 25.21 -3.76 26.88
CA ASN A 559 23.92 -3.25 26.42
C ASN A 559 24.07 -2.43 25.13
N PHE A 560 23.12 -2.61 24.22
CA PHE A 560 23.01 -1.84 22.99
C PHE A 560 21.59 -1.31 22.81
N LYS A 561 21.46 -0.05 22.38
CA LYS A 561 20.20 0.57 21.94
C LYS A 561 20.41 1.21 20.58
N TRP A 562 19.79 0.65 19.54
CA TRP A 562 20.08 0.94 18.13
C TRP A 562 21.56 0.70 17.80
N SER A 563 22.29 1.75 17.40
CA SER A 563 23.74 1.75 17.19
C SER A 563 24.50 2.46 18.32
N ARG A 564 23.84 2.77 19.45
CA ARG A 564 24.53 3.29 20.64
C ARG A 564 25.35 2.18 21.25
N SER A 565 26.63 2.47 21.46
CA SER A 565 27.61 1.54 22.05
C SER A 565 28.15 2.12 23.35
N PRO A 566 28.44 1.29 24.37
CA PRO A 566 29.00 1.72 25.64
C PRO A 566 30.50 2.05 25.59
N ILE A 567 31.10 2.09 24.40
CA ILE A 567 32.51 2.48 24.21
C ILE A 567 32.73 3.99 24.25
N SER A 568 31.67 4.79 24.10
CA SER A 568 31.72 6.25 24.30
C SER A 568 31.07 6.63 25.62
N SER A 569 31.64 7.61 26.32
CA SER A 569 31.14 8.04 27.63
C SER A 569 29.82 8.81 27.50
N ALA A 570 28.90 8.65 28.46
CA ALA A 570 27.64 9.40 28.48
C ALA A 570 27.86 10.92 28.51
N VAL A 571 28.95 11.37 29.16
CA VAL A 571 29.36 12.77 29.20
C VAL A 571 29.76 13.26 27.81
N ALA A 572 30.55 12.48 27.05
CA ALA A 572 30.93 12.83 25.68
C ALA A 572 29.69 12.91 24.76
N LEU A 573 28.73 12.00 24.93
CA LEU A 573 27.46 12.04 24.20
C LEU A 573 26.69 13.35 24.50
N SER A 574 26.65 13.77 25.76
CA SER A 574 25.97 15.00 26.20
C SER A 574 26.66 16.26 25.68
N VAL A 575 28.00 16.33 25.72
CA VAL A 575 28.75 17.47 25.18
C VAL A 575 28.45 17.71 23.70
N CYS A 576 28.32 16.64 22.91
CA CYS A 576 28.01 16.75 21.48
C CYS A 576 26.59 17.25 21.17
N THR A 577 25.67 17.36 22.14
CA THR A 577 24.39 18.04 21.92
C THR A 577 24.54 19.56 21.98
N HIS A 578 25.61 20.06 22.59
CA HIS A 578 25.92 21.49 22.67
C HIS A 578 26.84 21.91 21.52
N LYS A 579 26.23 22.48 20.47
CA LYS A 579 26.94 22.89 19.23
C LYS A 579 28.11 23.84 19.50
N GLU A 580 27.93 24.83 20.38
CA GLU A 580 28.96 25.82 20.69
C GLU A 580 30.16 25.21 21.42
N ALA A 581 29.91 24.38 22.45
CA ALA A 581 30.97 23.70 23.19
C ALA A 581 31.77 22.78 22.25
N THR A 582 31.07 22.06 21.38
CA THR A 582 31.69 21.17 20.40
C THR A 582 32.53 21.97 19.39
N ARG A 583 32.01 23.10 18.87
CA ARG A 583 32.74 24.00 17.96
C ARG A 583 34.04 24.51 18.59
N LEU A 584 34.01 24.96 19.85
CA LEU A 584 35.19 25.45 20.55
C LEU A 584 36.27 24.35 20.74
N MET A 585 35.86 23.12 21.05
CA MET A 585 36.78 21.98 21.14
C MET A 585 37.42 21.65 19.78
N LEU A 586 36.65 21.76 18.70
CA LEU A 586 37.15 21.56 17.34
C LEU A 586 38.15 22.65 16.92
N GLU A 587 37.87 23.91 17.29
CA GLU A 587 38.79 25.03 17.02
C GLU A 587 40.13 24.87 17.75
N ASP A 588 40.11 24.46 19.02
CA ASP A 588 41.33 24.20 19.80
C ASP A 588 42.14 23.03 19.22
N ALA A 589 41.46 22.03 18.65
CA ALA A 589 42.10 20.92 17.94
C ALA A 589 42.63 21.27 16.53
N GLY A 590 42.45 22.53 16.07
CA GLY A 590 42.94 23.01 14.79
C GLY A 590 42.30 22.32 13.58
N VAL A 591 41.05 21.87 13.71
CA VAL A 591 40.28 21.31 12.58
C VAL A 591 39.36 22.39 12.01
N PRO A 592 39.03 22.35 10.70
CA PRO A 592 38.26 23.41 10.08
C PRO A 592 36.83 23.44 10.60
N THR A 593 36.39 24.60 11.09
CA THR A 593 35.04 24.88 11.58
C THR A 593 34.52 26.19 10.97
N PRO A 594 33.19 26.36 10.82
CA PRO A 594 32.65 27.63 10.38
C PRO A 594 32.95 28.72 11.41
N GLN A 595 33.45 29.86 10.96
CA GLN A 595 33.63 31.03 11.83
C GLN A 595 32.25 31.52 12.28
N GLY A 596 31.93 31.39 13.57
CA GLY A 596 30.61 31.72 14.10
C GLY A 596 30.57 31.77 15.62
N ARG A 597 29.44 32.19 16.18
CA ARG A 597 29.17 32.15 17.63
C ARG A 597 27.67 32.12 17.94
N THR A 598 27.33 31.77 19.17
CA THR A 598 25.95 31.81 19.70
C THR A 598 25.58 33.20 20.22
N PHE A 599 24.33 33.58 20.00
CA PHE A 599 23.68 34.81 20.45
C PHE A 599 22.44 34.45 21.26
N ARG A 600 22.15 35.28 22.25
CA ARG A 600 20.95 35.11 23.06
C ARG A 600 19.70 35.43 22.24
N ASN A 601 18.59 34.79 22.58
CA ASN A 601 17.30 35.16 22.02
C ASN A 601 17.07 36.69 22.07
N GLY A 602 16.70 37.28 20.93
CA GLY A 602 16.44 38.71 20.78
C GLY A 602 17.67 39.60 20.59
N ASP A 603 18.90 39.07 20.73
CA ASP A 603 20.14 39.85 20.58
C ASP A 603 20.58 40.01 19.11
N PHE A 604 19.66 40.50 18.27
CA PHE A 604 19.88 40.68 16.84
C PHE A 604 20.85 41.83 16.51
N ASP A 605 20.97 42.84 17.39
CA ASP A 605 21.97 43.92 17.26
C ASP A 605 23.40 43.38 17.29
N SER A 606 23.72 42.56 18.30
CA SER A 606 25.07 41.97 18.42
C SER A 606 25.37 40.99 17.28
N ALA A 607 24.34 40.28 16.80
CA ALA A 607 24.45 39.41 15.64
C ALA A 607 24.79 40.19 14.37
N ARG A 608 24.16 41.34 14.13
CA ARG A 608 24.46 42.23 12.99
C ARG A 608 25.89 42.76 13.04
N ALA A 609 26.30 43.30 14.19
CA ALA A 609 27.67 43.78 14.37
C ALA A 609 28.70 42.68 14.15
N PHE A 610 28.38 41.43 14.50
CA PHE A 610 29.24 40.29 14.22
C PHE A 610 29.30 39.94 12.72
N VAL A 611 28.15 39.95 12.02
CA VAL A 611 28.10 39.73 10.56
C VAL A 611 28.90 40.79 9.80
N GLU A 612 28.92 42.03 10.25
CA GLU A 612 29.78 43.08 9.67
C GLU A 612 31.28 42.74 9.76
N VAL A 613 31.69 42.00 10.80
CA VAL A 613 33.08 41.58 11.00
C VAL A 613 33.42 40.33 10.18
N ILE A 614 32.57 39.30 10.19
CA ILE A 614 32.85 38.05 9.48
C ILE A 614 32.51 38.13 7.98
N GLY A 615 31.63 39.05 7.59
CA GLY A 615 31.14 39.26 6.23
C GLY A 615 30.18 38.18 5.72
N PHE A 616 29.45 38.50 4.64
CA PHE A 616 28.57 37.57 3.93
C PHE A 616 29.33 36.58 3.01
N PRO A 617 28.72 35.46 2.58
CA PRO A 617 27.43 34.92 3.03
C PRO A 617 27.49 34.28 4.42
N VAL A 618 26.35 34.28 5.13
CA VAL A 618 26.19 33.70 6.47
C VAL A 618 25.04 32.70 6.55
N VAL A 619 25.02 31.93 7.63
CA VAL A 619 23.96 30.99 8.00
C VAL A 619 23.45 31.38 9.38
N VAL A 620 22.13 31.34 9.53
CA VAL A 620 21.43 31.57 10.79
C VAL A 620 20.72 30.26 11.18
N LYS A 621 20.98 29.74 12.38
CA LYS A 621 20.39 28.47 12.85
C LYS A 621 20.09 28.50 14.35
N PRO A 622 19.06 27.78 14.85
CA PRO A 622 18.82 27.69 16.28
C PRO A 622 19.94 26.92 16.99
N SER A 623 20.25 27.34 18.22
CA SER A 623 21.26 26.70 19.09
C SER A 623 20.91 25.23 19.32
N MET A 624 19.66 24.96 19.69
CA MET A 624 19.11 23.62 19.85
C MET A 624 18.17 23.31 18.69
N GLY A 625 18.35 22.16 18.05
CA GLY A 625 17.51 21.80 16.91
C GLY A 625 18.05 20.60 16.15
N ILE A 626 17.13 19.75 15.69
CA ILE A 626 17.43 18.50 14.99
C ILE A 626 17.06 18.60 13.51
N ARG A 627 17.78 17.86 12.66
CA ARG A 627 17.45 17.65 11.22
C ARG A 627 17.43 18.92 10.35
N GLY A 628 18.16 19.97 10.74
CA GLY A 628 18.25 21.21 9.96
C GLY A 628 16.98 22.06 9.95
N ILE A 629 16.02 21.79 10.84
CA ILE A 629 14.81 22.62 10.96
C ILE A 629 15.21 23.97 11.56
N GLY A 630 14.78 25.07 10.92
CA GLY A 630 15.12 26.43 11.33
C GLY A 630 16.50 26.92 10.84
N VAL A 631 17.21 26.12 10.03
CA VAL A 631 18.47 26.56 9.40
C VAL A 631 18.15 27.38 8.15
N ILE A 632 18.62 28.63 8.13
CA ILE A 632 18.51 29.55 7.00
C ILE A 632 19.93 29.80 6.50
N ALA A 633 20.26 29.27 5.33
CA ALA A 633 21.59 29.34 4.74
C ALA A 633 21.60 30.20 3.48
N GLY A 634 22.78 30.67 3.07
CA GLY A 634 22.94 31.48 1.86
C GLY A 634 22.41 32.90 2.01
N ILE A 635 22.50 33.47 3.21
CA ILE A 635 22.14 34.87 3.45
C ILE A 635 23.29 35.71 2.92
N GLU A 636 23.05 36.50 1.87
CA GLU A 636 24.07 37.28 1.17
C GLU A 636 23.99 38.79 1.47
N THR A 637 22.86 39.25 2.01
CA THR A 637 22.59 40.68 2.20
C THR A 637 22.02 40.99 3.59
N PRO A 638 22.16 42.24 4.08
CA PRO A 638 21.53 42.67 5.32
C PRO A 638 20.01 42.50 5.33
N GLY A 639 19.33 42.74 4.20
CA GLY A 639 17.88 42.54 4.11
C GLY A 639 17.47 41.08 4.33
N GLN A 640 18.16 40.14 3.67
CA GLN A 640 17.93 38.71 3.88
C GLN A 640 18.26 38.26 5.31
N LEU A 641 19.19 38.93 5.99
CA LEU A 641 19.51 38.64 7.38
C LEU A 641 18.35 39.05 8.32
N GLU A 642 17.72 40.20 8.06
CA GLU A 642 16.53 40.64 8.82
C GLU A 642 15.32 39.73 8.55
N ASP A 643 15.14 39.29 7.31
CA ASP A 643 14.12 38.29 6.96
C ASP A 643 14.36 36.97 7.72
N ALA A 644 15.64 36.56 7.82
CA ALA A 644 16.03 35.35 8.55
C ALA A 644 15.76 35.45 10.07
N PHE A 645 16.04 36.61 10.68
CA PHE A 645 15.71 36.85 12.08
C PHE A 645 14.21 36.86 12.34
N SER A 646 13.45 37.53 11.46
CA SER A 646 11.98 37.55 11.55
C SER A 646 11.40 36.13 11.45
N PHE A 647 11.85 35.36 10.46
CA PHE A 647 11.43 33.96 10.30
C PHE A 647 11.76 33.10 11.53
N MET A 648 12.94 33.28 12.12
CA MET A 648 13.32 32.55 13.33
C MET A 648 12.43 32.91 14.51
N ALA A 649 12.21 34.21 14.74
CA ALA A 649 11.38 34.71 15.84
C ALA A 649 9.93 34.21 15.73
N ASP A 650 9.37 34.13 14.52
CA ASP A 650 8.02 33.64 14.26
C ASP A 650 7.93 32.10 14.26
N SER A 651 9.06 31.41 14.26
CA SER A 651 9.09 29.95 14.30
C SER A 651 8.90 29.43 15.72
N ARG A 652 8.58 28.14 15.87
CA ARG A 652 8.56 27.45 17.17
C ARG A 652 9.89 27.51 17.94
N PHE A 653 10.99 27.92 17.29
CA PHE A 653 12.30 28.06 17.91
C PHE A 653 12.59 29.51 18.35
N GLY A 654 11.65 30.45 18.17
CA GLY A 654 11.83 31.86 18.52
C GLY A 654 12.07 32.12 20.00
N GLY A 655 11.87 31.12 20.88
CA GLY A 655 12.22 31.18 22.30
C GLY A 655 13.70 30.88 22.60
N GLN A 656 14.47 30.38 21.65
CA GLN A 656 15.80 29.82 21.88
C GLN A 656 16.94 30.76 21.44
N ASP A 657 18.12 30.54 22.01
CA ASP A 657 19.36 31.13 21.52
C ASP A 657 19.64 30.67 20.08
N PHE A 658 20.41 31.46 19.32
CA PHE A 658 20.69 31.19 17.92
C PHE A 658 22.15 31.38 17.56
N ILE A 659 22.58 30.76 16.48
CA ILE A 659 23.96 30.78 15.99
C ILE A 659 23.98 31.53 14.66
N VAL A 660 24.96 32.42 14.52
CA VAL A 660 25.32 33.01 13.23
C VAL A 660 26.75 32.61 12.89
N GLU A 661 26.93 32.04 11.70
CA GLU A 661 28.21 31.52 11.23
C GLU A 661 28.42 31.77 9.74
N LYS A 662 29.67 31.71 9.29
CA LYS A 662 30.01 31.77 7.86
C LYS A 662 29.35 30.64 7.09
N HIS A 663 28.81 30.97 5.92
CA HIS A 663 28.31 29.96 4.98
C HIS A 663 29.49 29.26 4.31
N ILE A 664 29.47 27.93 4.36
CA ILE A 664 30.48 27.06 3.75
C ILE A 664 29.89 26.45 2.49
N HIS A 665 30.55 26.65 1.36
CA HIS A 665 30.15 26.08 0.08
C HIS A 665 30.64 24.65 0.00
N GLY A 666 29.71 23.69 -0.02
CA GLY A 666 30.11 22.29 -0.08
C GLY A 666 28.93 21.34 -0.14
N ARG A 667 29.24 20.09 -0.47
CA ARG A 667 28.34 18.95 -0.40
C ARG A 667 28.38 18.37 1.00
N ASP A 668 27.24 17.89 1.46
CA ASP A 668 27.07 17.26 2.78
C ASP A 668 27.68 15.85 2.79
N HIS A 669 28.70 15.66 3.63
CA HIS A 669 29.33 14.37 3.88
C HIS A 669 29.17 13.94 5.34
N ARG A 670 28.90 12.66 5.55
CA ARG A 670 28.92 11.99 6.85
C ARG A 670 30.10 11.03 6.86
N ILE A 671 31.08 11.31 7.70
CA ILE A 671 32.30 10.51 7.86
C ILE A 671 32.27 9.84 9.23
N LEU A 672 32.40 8.51 9.28
CA LEU A 672 32.35 7.75 10.52
C LEU A 672 33.74 7.45 11.04
N VAL A 673 33.98 7.78 12.30
CA VAL A 673 35.19 7.45 13.04
C VAL A 673 34.84 6.45 14.13
N VAL A 674 35.58 5.35 14.21
CA VAL A 674 35.45 4.30 15.24
C VAL A 674 36.84 3.96 15.75
N GLY A 675 37.07 4.06 17.07
CA GLY A 675 38.36 3.74 17.67
C GLY A 675 39.49 4.66 17.24
N GLY A 676 39.16 5.90 16.86
CA GLY A 676 40.15 6.87 16.37
C GLY A 676 40.48 6.77 14.89
N GLU A 677 39.86 5.85 14.13
CA GLU A 677 40.11 5.65 12.70
C GLU A 677 38.85 5.96 11.89
N VAL A 678 39.00 6.58 10.71
CA VAL A 678 37.89 6.72 9.76
C VAL A 678 37.59 5.35 9.12
N VAL A 679 36.33 4.90 9.20
CA VAL A 679 35.91 3.56 8.75
C VAL A 679 34.89 3.56 7.62
N ALA A 680 34.21 4.69 7.41
CA ALA A 680 33.25 4.87 6.33
C ALA A 680 33.02 6.34 6.03
N ALA A 681 32.65 6.66 4.80
CA ALA A 681 32.18 7.99 4.45
C ALA A 681 31.14 7.92 3.35
N ILE A 682 30.09 8.74 3.52
CA ILE A 682 29.05 8.90 2.51
C ILE A 682 28.83 10.38 2.20
N GLN A 683 28.51 10.68 0.95
CA GLN A 683 27.86 11.92 0.59
C GLN A 683 26.34 11.75 0.78
N ARG A 684 25.70 12.71 1.46
CA ARG A 684 24.24 12.83 1.50
C ARG A 684 23.82 13.79 0.40
N LYS A 685 23.31 13.25 -0.71
CA LYS A 685 22.84 14.08 -1.84
C LYS A 685 21.36 14.37 -1.70
N PRO A 686 20.92 15.66 -1.73
CA PRO A 686 19.51 16.00 -1.70
C PRO A 686 18.69 15.22 -2.74
N ALA A 687 17.40 15.05 -2.44
CA ALA A 687 16.45 14.40 -3.33
C ALA A 687 16.56 15.00 -4.74
N SER A 688 16.85 14.17 -5.72
CA SER A 688 17.09 14.59 -7.11
C SER A 688 16.64 13.53 -8.11
N VAL A 689 16.46 13.93 -9.36
CA VAL A 689 16.16 13.04 -10.48
C VAL A 689 17.04 13.39 -11.68
N VAL A 690 17.42 12.38 -12.44
CA VAL A 690 18.18 12.52 -13.68
C VAL A 690 17.27 12.14 -14.84
N GLY A 691 17.13 13.02 -15.83
CA GLY A 691 16.33 12.76 -17.01
C GLY A 691 16.86 11.60 -17.83
N ASP A 692 15.93 10.81 -18.36
CA ASP A 692 16.17 9.72 -19.32
C ASP A 692 15.61 10.06 -20.71
N GLY A 693 15.19 11.31 -20.92
CA GLY A 693 14.57 11.81 -22.16
C GLY A 693 13.13 11.33 -22.40
N ARG A 694 12.55 10.50 -21.52
CA ARG A 694 11.26 9.82 -21.75
C ARG A 694 10.28 9.89 -20.58
N SER A 695 10.79 9.82 -19.36
CA SER A 695 10.01 9.73 -18.13
C SER A 695 9.80 11.13 -17.53
N SER A 696 8.61 11.35 -16.98
CA SER A 696 8.31 12.57 -16.25
C SER A 696 9.04 12.64 -14.91
N ILE A 697 9.13 13.82 -14.29
CA ILE A 697 9.70 13.96 -12.94
C ILE A 697 8.98 13.06 -11.92
N ALA A 698 7.64 12.95 -12.00
CA ALA A 698 6.89 12.07 -11.13
C ALA A 698 7.26 10.59 -11.32
N GLU A 699 7.43 10.16 -12.57
CA GLU A 699 7.88 8.80 -12.90
C GLU A 699 9.30 8.56 -12.37
N LEU A 700 10.25 9.46 -12.66
CA LEU A 700 11.62 9.34 -12.16
C LEU A 700 11.68 9.24 -10.62
N LEU A 701 10.83 9.99 -9.92
CA LEU A 701 10.66 9.87 -8.46
C LEU A 701 10.12 8.51 -8.03
N ILE A 702 9.13 7.99 -8.75
CA ILE A 702 8.60 6.64 -8.54
C ILE A 702 9.72 5.60 -8.70
N HIS A 703 10.57 5.69 -9.75
CA HIS A 703 11.66 4.73 -9.98
C HIS A 703 12.67 4.77 -8.85
N ARG A 704 13.01 5.99 -8.41
CA ARG A 704 13.88 6.21 -7.27
C ARG A 704 13.32 5.54 -6.01
N ASN A 705 12.02 5.70 -5.77
CA ASN A 705 11.35 5.09 -4.61
C ASN A 705 11.24 3.56 -4.71
N VAL A 706 11.08 2.99 -5.90
CA VAL A 706 11.18 1.54 -6.13
C VAL A 706 12.58 1.04 -5.76
N ALA A 707 13.64 1.69 -6.25
CA ALA A 707 15.00 1.29 -5.95
C ALA A 707 15.31 1.41 -4.44
N ARG A 708 14.85 2.47 -3.77
CA ARG A 708 14.98 2.65 -2.31
C ARG A 708 14.28 1.56 -1.51
N ARG A 709 13.21 0.95 -2.04
CA ARG A 709 12.50 -0.18 -1.40
C ARG A 709 13.36 -1.44 -1.30
N SER A 710 14.26 -1.63 -2.24
CA SER A 710 15.21 -2.74 -2.27
C SER A 710 16.44 -2.50 -1.36
N ASN A 711 16.43 -1.45 -0.54
CA ASN A 711 17.50 -1.14 0.40
C ASN A 711 17.01 -1.33 1.85
N PRO A 712 17.69 -2.14 2.69
CA PRO A 712 17.29 -2.42 4.08
C PRO A 712 17.14 -1.19 4.98
N HIS A 713 17.84 -0.11 4.66
CA HIS A 713 17.78 1.14 5.40
C HIS A 713 16.78 2.16 4.81
N LEU A 714 16.57 2.17 3.49
CA LEU A 714 15.79 3.21 2.82
C LEU A 714 14.34 2.83 2.52
N TRP A 715 13.96 1.56 2.68
CA TRP A 715 12.65 1.06 2.20
C TRP A 715 11.40 1.74 2.79
N THR A 716 11.49 2.30 4.00
CA THR A 716 10.40 3.10 4.60
C THR A 716 10.53 4.60 4.38
N ARG A 717 11.57 5.06 3.68
CA ARG A 717 11.94 6.48 3.53
C ARG A 717 11.86 6.91 2.06
N PRO A 718 10.69 6.82 1.41
CA PRO A 718 10.55 7.29 0.04
C PRO A 718 10.74 8.81 -0.01
N ALA A 719 11.14 9.30 -1.17
CA ALA A 719 10.90 10.66 -1.58
C ALA A 719 9.39 10.93 -1.54
N LYS A 720 8.99 12.06 -0.96
CA LYS A 720 7.59 12.49 -0.95
C LYS A 720 7.48 13.79 -1.72
N ILE A 721 6.35 13.98 -2.39
CA ILE A 721 5.96 15.30 -2.85
C ILE A 721 5.39 16.02 -1.64
N ASP A 722 6.19 16.93 -1.09
CA ASP A 722 5.81 17.81 0.00
C ASP A 722 5.84 19.27 -0.48
N ARG A 723 5.39 20.19 0.38
CA ARG A 723 5.35 21.61 0.04
C ARG A 723 6.71 22.18 -0.35
N SER A 724 7.79 21.65 0.23
CA SER A 724 9.15 22.08 -0.10
C SER A 724 9.53 21.71 -1.53
N MET A 725 9.25 20.46 -1.94
CA MET A 725 9.47 20.00 -3.31
C MET A 725 8.61 20.76 -4.33
N GLU A 726 7.33 21.00 -4.01
CA GLU A 726 6.44 21.78 -4.89
C GLU A 726 6.96 23.20 -5.13
N LEU A 727 7.39 23.90 -4.07
CA LEU A 727 7.96 25.24 -4.16
C LEU A 727 9.25 25.23 -4.98
N GLN A 728 10.09 24.20 -4.82
CA GLN A 728 11.32 24.05 -5.59
C GLN A 728 11.04 23.83 -7.09
N LEU A 729 10.08 22.95 -7.42
CA LEU A 729 9.64 22.71 -8.78
C LEU A 729 9.03 23.97 -9.42
N ALA A 730 8.24 24.73 -8.67
CA ALA A 730 7.67 26.00 -9.11
C ALA A 730 8.75 27.04 -9.42
N LYS A 731 9.78 27.18 -8.57
CA LYS A 731 10.94 28.06 -8.81
C LYS A 731 11.69 27.68 -10.09
N LEU A 732 11.77 26.39 -10.40
CA LEU A 732 12.42 25.89 -11.62
C LEU A 732 11.51 25.96 -12.86
N GLY A 733 10.22 26.30 -12.69
CA GLY A 733 9.23 26.29 -13.78
C GLY A 733 8.96 24.89 -14.33
N LEU A 734 9.13 23.84 -13.51
CA LEU A 734 9.00 22.45 -13.94
C LEU A 734 7.82 21.76 -13.21
N PRO A 735 6.65 21.57 -13.84
CA PRO A 735 5.62 20.71 -13.27
C PRO A 735 6.07 19.25 -13.19
N LEU A 736 5.44 18.46 -12.31
CA LEU A 736 5.71 17.02 -12.13
C LEU A 736 5.59 16.19 -13.43
N ALA A 737 4.75 16.65 -14.37
CA ALA A 737 4.57 16.03 -15.68
C ALA A 737 5.72 16.28 -16.67
N SER A 738 6.67 17.17 -16.33
CA SER A 738 7.79 17.53 -17.22
C SER A 738 8.70 16.33 -17.48
N VAL A 739 9.06 16.12 -18.74
CA VAL A 739 10.11 15.16 -19.15
C VAL A 739 11.44 15.89 -19.23
N LEU A 740 12.45 15.36 -18.54
CA LEU A 740 13.79 15.95 -18.53
C LEU A 740 14.65 15.35 -19.66
N PRO A 741 15.45 16.17 -20.38
CA PRO A 741 16.44 15.67 -21.33
C PRO A 741 17.37 14.63 -20.69
N GLU A 742 17.83 13.66 -21.50
CA GLU A 742 18.74 12.62 -21.02
C GLU A 742 19.99 13.22 -20.36
N GLY A 743 20.30 12.75 -19.16
CA GLY A 743 21.46 13.20 -18.37
C GLY A 743 21.25 14.52 -17.61
N ARG A 744 20.16 15.26 -17.83
CA ARG A 744 19.87 16.48 -17.07
C ARG A 744 19.43 16.12 -15.65
N GLU A 745 20.22 16.51 -14.66
CA GLU A 745 19.87 16.39 -13.25
C GLU A 745 19.06 17.59 -12.75
N VAL A 746 18.06 17.32 -11.91
CA VAL A 746 17.27 18.33 -11.20
C VAL A 746 17.24 17.99 -9.70
N ILE A 747 17.64 18.96 -8.88
CA ILE A 747 17.53 18.90 -7.42
C ILE A 747 16.12 19.32 -6.99
N LEU A 748 15.44 18.43 -6.26
CA LEU A 748 14.03 18.53 -5.86
C LEU A 748 13.84 18.92 -4.39
N SER A 749 14.93 18.95 -3.59
CA SER A 749 14.91 19.39 -2.19
C SER A 749 16.15 20.20 -1.89
N ASN A 750 16.01 21.19 -1.01
CA ASN A 750 17.13 22.00 -0.53
C ASN A 750 17.88 21.35 0.64
N THR A 751 17.38 20.23 1.18
CA THR A 751 18.00 19.53 2.31
C THR A 751 18.46 18.12 1.93
N ALA A 752 19.63 17.73 2.43
CA ALA A 752 20.24 16.42 2.24
C ALA A 752 19.77 15.36 3.25
N ASN A 753 18.50 15.40 3.66
CA ASN A 753 17.99 14.51 4.69
C ASN A 753 17.55 13.14 4.12
N ILE A 754 18.25 12.07 4.51
CA ILE A 754 17.98 10.68 4.04
C ILE A 754 16.53 10.26 4.33
N SER A 755 15.96 10.74 5.44
CA SER A 755 14.56 10.46 5.81
C SER A 755 13.52 11.10 4.89
N GLN A 756 13.91 12.17 4.18
CA GLN A 756 13.09 12.92 3.21
C GLN A 756 13.45 12.57 1.75
N GLY A 757 14.11 11.42 1.54
CA GLY A 757 14.39 10.93 0.20
C GLY A 757 15.74 11.35 -0.39
N ALA A 758 16.63 11.95 0.39
CA ALA A 758 18.04 12.13 -0.02
C ALA A 758 18.74 10.77 -0.16
N ASP A 759 19.77 10.73 -1.01
CA ASP A 759 20.53 9.51 -1.30
C ASP A 759 21.83 9.47 -0.50
N SER A 760 22.21 8.28 -0.05
CA SER A 760 23.53 8.00 0.54
C SER A 760 24.46 7.41 -0.52
N ILE A 761 25.58 8.07 -0.78
CA ILE A 761 26.55 7.68 -1.80
C ILE A 761 27.88 7.38 -1.09
N ASP A 762 28.40 6.16 -1.22
CA ASP A 762 29.72 5.82 -0.68
C ASP A 762 30.84 6.58 -1.41
N VAL A 763 31.67 7.24 -0.61
CA VAL A 763 32.82 8.06 -1.06
C VAL A 763 34.09 7.75 -0.27
N PHE A 764 34.10 6.70 0.55
CA PHE A 764 35.20 6.39 1.46
C PHE A 764 36.55 6.28 0.74
N ASP A 765 36.63 5.54 -0.37
CA ASP A 765 37.89 5.35 -1.12
C ASP A 765 38.35 6.61 -1.85
N THR A 766 37.53 7.67 -1.87
CA THR A 766 37.88 8.96 -2.50
C THR A 766 38.39 9.99 -1.51
N LEU A 767 38.37 9.72 -0.20
CA LEU A 767 38.79 10.69 0.81
C LEU A 767 40.27 11.03 0.71
N HIS A 768 40.58 12.33 0.63
CA HIS A 768 41.94 12.82 0.74
C HIS A 768 42.48 12.64 2.18
N PRO A 769 43.77 12.28 2.38
CA PRO A 769 44.35 12.06 3.71
C PRO A 769 44.15 13.22 4.70
N SER A 770 44.22 14.47 4.24
CA SER A 770 43.99 15.63 5.13
C SER A 770 42.58 15.66 5.75
N ILE A 771 41.58 15.14 5.03
CA ILE A 771 40.19 15.05 5.52
C ILE A 771 40.09 13.95 6.57
N VAL A 772 40.72 12.80 6.30
CA VAL A 772 40.81 11.68 7.26
C VAL A 772 41.42 12.15 8.58
N GLU A 773 42.60 12.77 8.52
CA GLU A 773 43.30 13.28 9.70
C GLU A 773 42.47 14.32 10.46
N ALA A 774 41.75 15.21 9.76
CA ALA A 774 40.89 16.20 10.40
C ALA A 774 39.72 15.55 11.13
N CYS A 775 39.08 14.52 10.56
CA CYS A 775 38.02 13.78 11.23
C CYS A 775 38.51 13.03 12.47
N GLU A 776 39.68 12.40 12.40
CA GLU A 776 40.26 11.68 13.53
C GLU A 776 40.63 12.64 14.67
N ARG A 777 41.26 13.78 14.35
CA ARG A 777 41.54 14.84 15.33
C ARG A 777 40.26 15.43 15.94
N ALA A 778 39.23 15.66 15.11
CA ALA A 778 37.96 16.20 15.56
C ALA A 778 37.28 15.30 16.61
N VAL A 779 37.32 13.98 16.41
CA VAL A 779 36.75 13.03 17.37
C VAL A 779 37.63 12.90 18.61
N ALA A 780 38.95 12.92 18.45
CA ALA A 780 39.89 12.92 19.58
C ALA A 780 39.78 14.18 20.46
N ALA A 781 39.30 15.30 19.91
CA ALA A 781 39.09 16.56 20.64
C ALA A 781 38.01 16.46 21.73
N VAL A 782 37.12 15.45 21.67
CA VAL A 782 36.08 15.23 22.68
C VAL A 782 36.47 14.05 23.57
N PRO A 783 36.93 14.27 24.81
CA PRO A 783 37.40 13.20 25.69
C PRO A 783 36.33 12.14 25.96
N GLY A 784 36.71 10.87 25.80
CA GLY A 784 35.79 9.74 25.99
C GLY A 784 34.86 9.47 24.80
N MET A 785 35.04 10.16 23.68
CA MET A 785 34.42 9.81 22.41
C MET A 785 35.25 8.73 21.70
N GLN A 786 34.60 7.62 21.31
CA GLN A 786 35.25 6.52 20.57
C GLN A 786 34.50 6.17 19.28
N TYR A 787 33.28 6.68 19.12
CA TYR A 787 32.43 6.44 17.98
C TYR A 787 31.63 7.70 17.66
N CYS A 788 31.85 8.26 16.47
CA CYS A 788 31.19 9.49 16.07
C CYS A 788 30.97 9.53 14.55
N GLY A 789 29.88 10.16 14.13
CA GLY A 789 29.72 10.63 12.77
C GLY A 789 30.05 12.11 12.67
N VAL A 790 31.09 12.45 11.93
CA VAL A 790 31.49 13.81 11.60
C VAL A 790 30.67 14.28 10.40
N ASP A 791 29.89 15.35 10.57
CA ASP A 791 29.23 16.05 9.47
C ASP A 791 30.16 17.11 8.91
N PHE A 792 30.53 16.94 7.63
CA PHE A 792 31.56 17.71 6.96
C PHE A 792 31.00 18.27 5.65
N LEU A 793 31.05 19.59 5.47
CA LEU A 793 30.84 20.21 4.16
C LEU A 793 32.16 20.22 3.39
N LEU A 794 32.16 19.62 2.20
CA LEU A 794 33.32 19.52 1.31
C LEU A 794 32.86 19.76 -0.13
N GLU A 795 33.59 20.57 -0.90
CA GLU A 795 33.35 20.68 -2.34
C GLU A 795 33.61 19.35 -3.06
N ASP A 796 34.74 18.72 -2.72
CA ASP A 796 35.22 17.48 -3.32
C ASP A 796 36.01 16.66 -2.27
N PRO A 797 35.58 15.43 -1.95
CA PRO A 797 36.27 14.59 -0.97
C PRO A 797 37.68 14.17 -1.40
N SER A 798 38.06 14.29 -2.68
CA SER A 798 39.37 13.90 -3.21
C SER A 798 40.43 15.00 -3.17
N ARG A 799 40.03 16.26 -2.93
CA ARG A 799 40.92 17.42 -2.84
C ARG A 799 41.40 17.62 -1.40
N SER A 800 42.55 18.26 -1.25
CA SER A 800 43.07 18.59 0.08
C SER A 800 42.22 19.68 0.76
N LEU A 801 42.25 19.74 2.10
CA LEU A 801 41.48 20.75 2.85
C LEU A 801 41.88 22.20 2.52
N PRO A 802 43.17 22.56 2.38
CA PRO A 802 43.55 23.95 2.09
C PRO A 802 43.14 24.46 0.71
N GLU A 803 42.78 23.56 -0.21
CA GLU A 803 42.48 23.89 -1.60
C GLU A 803 40.99 24.18 -1.84
N GLN A 804 40.11 23.96 -0.85
CA GLN A 804 38.67 24.04 -1.00
C GLN A 804 38.00 24.72 0.20
N ASP A 805 36.78 25.21 0.00
CA ASP A 805 35.92 25.61 1.11
C ASP A 805 35.42 24.35 1.85
N ALA A 806 35.73 24.22 3.13
CA ALA A 806 35.48 23.01 3.89
C ALA A 806 35.37 23.30 5.38
N ALA A 807 34.36 22.71 6.04
CA ALA A 807 34.26 22.79 7.49
C ALA A 807 33.46 21.61 8.11
N ILE A 808 33.86 21.22 9.31
CA ILE A 808 33.12 20.30 10.17
C ILE A 808 31.98 21.09 10.83
N ILE A 809 30.75 20.65 10.57
CA ILE A 809 29.52 21.34 11.00
C ILE A 809 29.02 20.80 12.33
N GLU A 810 29.14 19.48 12.55
CA GLU A 810 28.61 18.81 13.73
C GLU A 810 29.33 17.48 14.02
N LEU A 811 29.50 17.16 15.31
CA LEU A 811 29.86 15.82 15.75
C LEU A 811 28.63 15.08 16.27
N ASN A 812 28.26 13.99 15.60
CA ASN A 812 27.12 13.17 15.96
C ASN A 812 27.56 11.89 16.67
N ALA A 813 27.45 11.89 17.99
CA ALA A 813 27.76 10.72 18.83
C ALA A 813 26.76 9.55 18.66
N HIS A 814 25.72 9.75 17.86
CA HIS A 814 24.73 8.75 17.47
C HIS A 814 24.68 8.59 15.96
N ALA A 815 25.79 8.15 15.37
CA ALA A 815 25.84 7.92 13.94
C ALA A 815 24.85 6.83 13.50
N ALA A 816 24.19 7.08 12.36
CA ALA A 816 23.29 6.13 11.74
C ALA A 816 24.09 5.19 10.82
N ILE A 817 24.72 4.15 11.40
CA ILE A 817 25.59 3.19 10.68
C ILE A 817 24.93 2.55 9.45
N GLY A 818 23.61 2.40 9.47
CA GLY A 818 22.86 1.82 8.35
C GLY A 818 23.00 2.59 7.04
N ASN A 819 23.28 3.89 7.06
CA ASN A 819 23.53 4.65 5.83
C ASN A 819 24.86 4.28 5.16
N CYS A 820 25.83 3.79 5.94
CA CYS A 820 27.17 3.40 5.50
C CYS A 820 27.27 1.91 5.21
N GLU A 821 26.54 1.06 5.93
CA GLU A 821 26.42 -0.38 5.62
C GLU A 821 25.52 -0.62 4.40
N TYR A 822 24.49 0.22 4.23
CA TYR A 822 23.51 0.12 3.16
C TYR A 822 23.39 1.43 2.35
N PRO A 823 24.48 1.94 1.72
CA PRO A 823 24.39 3.11 0.85
C PRO A 823 23.41 2.87 -0.31
N MET A 824 22.80 3.95 -0.81
CA MET A 824 22.01 3.88 -2.03
C MET A 824 22.90 3.58 -3.24
N PHE A 825 24.08 4.22 -3.31
CA PHE A 825 25.03 4.07 -4.40
C PHE A 825 26.44 3.78 -3.86
N GLY A 826 27.18 2.87 -4.50
CA GLY A 826 28.53 2.47 -4.10
C GLY A 826 28.55 1.26 -3.15
N THR A 827 29.63 1.11 -2.38
CA THR A 827 29.90 -0.12 -1.61
C THR A 827 29.58 0.07 -0.13
N GLY A 828 28.85 -0.87 0.46
CA GLY A 828 28.59 -0.88 1.91
C GLY A 828 29.85 -1.17 2.72
N ARG A 829 30.06 -0.40 3.80
CA ARG A 829 31.22 -0.53 4.70
C ARG A 829 30.82 -1.28 5.98
N PRO A 830 31.64 -2.22 6.51
CA PRO A 830 31.28 -3.09 7.64
C PRO A 830 31.44 -2.37 9.00
N VAL A 831 30.75 -1.25 9.19
CA VAL A 831 30.87 -0.37 10.36
C VAL A 831 30.48 -1.08 11.65
N ALA A 832 29.42 -1.89 11.64
CA ALA A 832 28.96 -2.64 12.80
C ALA A 832 29.97 -3.69 13.23
N GLN A 833 30.74 -4.26 12.29
CA GLN A 833 31.81 -5.20 12.62
C GLN A 833 32.90 -4.48 13.40
N ARG A 834 33.42 -3.35 12.88
CA ARG A 834 34.45 -2.57 13.58
C ARG A 834 33.99 -2.08 14.95
N LEU A 835 32.73 -1.64 15.05
CA LEU A 835 32.14 -1.19 16.32
C LEU A 835 32.02 -2.32 17.34
N MET A 836 31.59 -3.52 16.92
CA MET A 836 31.48 -4.68 17.78
C MET A 836 32.86 -5.20 18.20
N ASP A 837 33.81 -5.29 17.26
CA ASP A 837 35.18 -5.75 17.53
C ASP A 837 35.88 -4.87 18.58
N LEU A 838 35.76 -3.54 18.46
CA LEU A 838 36.29 -2.61 19.45
C LEU A 838 35.58 -2.75 20.80
N THR A 839 34.27 -3.04 20.79
CA THR A 839 33.51 -3.27 22.03
C THR A 839 33.98 -4.54 22.73
N ILE A 840 34.21 -5.62 21.98
CA ILE A 840 34.76 -6.89 22.48
C ILE A 840 36.13 -6.64 23.12
N GLU A 841 37.01 -5.93 22.43
CA GLU A 841 38.36 -5.60 22.91
C GLU A 841 38.32 -4.80 24.22
N GLN A 842 37.57 -3.69 24.26
CA GLN A 842 37.50 -2.83 25.45
C GLN A 842 36.81 -3.47 26.66
N LYS A 843 35.89 -4.42 26.42
CA LYS A 843 35.17 -5.11 27.49
C LYS A 843 35.81 -6.45 27.87
N GLY A 844 36.83 -6.90 27.13
CA GLY A 844 37.54 -8.15 27.38
C GLY A 844 36.69 -9.41 27.15
N LEU A 845 35.66 -9.34 26.28
CA LEU A 845 34.75 -10.46 26.04
C LEU A 845 35.48 -11.63 25.37
N ARG A 846 35.17 -12.87 25.78
CA ARG A 846 35.65 -14.07 25.12
C ARG A 846 34.83 -14.35 23.87
N VAL A 847 35.52 -14.45 22.74
CA VAL A 847 34.90 -14.64 21.43
C VAL A 847 35.62 -15.69 20.62
N SER A 848 34.93 -16.23 19.62
CA SER A 848 35.52 -17.04 18.56
C SER A 848 35.88 -16.19 17.34
N GLU A 849 36.59 -16.81 16.40
CA GLU A 849 36.72 -16.26 15.04
C GLU A 849 35.33 -16.10 14.40
N PRO A 850 35.11 -15.04 13.59
CA PRO A 850 33.85 -14.84 12.88
C PRO A 850 33.41 -16.08 12.11
N GLN A 851 32.18 -16.53 12.34
CA GLN A 851 31.61 -17.70 11.71
C GLN A 851 30.74 -17.31 10.51
N ASP A 852 30.98 -17.93 9.35
CA ASP A 852 30.11 -17.81 8.16
C ASP A 852 28.89 -18.74 8.20
N GLN A 853 28.93 -19.74 9.09
CA GLN A 853 27.84 -20.67 9.38
C GLN A 853 27.52 -20.59 10.87
N LEU A 854 26.26 -20.41 11.21
CA LEU A 854 25.80 -20.37 12.58
C LEU A 854 24.74 -21.43 12.83
N ALA A 855 24.80 -22.05 14.00
CA ALA A 855 23.67 -22.70 14.62
C ALA A 855 23.32 -21.92 15.90
N VAL A 856 22.06 -21.50 16.00
CA VAL A 856 21.56 -20.67 17.10
C VAL A 856 20.40 -21.40 17.76
N HIS A 857 20.53 -21.66 19.06
CA HIS A 857 19.43 -22.03 19.93
C HIS A 857 18.71 -20.77 20.41
N LEU A 858 17.40 -20.75 20.29
CA LEU A 858 16.56 -19.57 20.48
C LEU A 858 15.41 -19.89 21.42
N THR A 859 15.25 -19.09 22.47
CA THR A 859 14.07 -19.12 23.35
C THR A 859 13.35 -17.78 23.27
N VAL A 860 12.11 -17.78 22.80
CA VAL A 860 11.27 -16.58 22.61
C VAL A 860 10.15 -16.58 23.65
N ARG A 861 9.96 -15.45 24.35
CA ARG A 861 8.92 -15.26 25.36
C ARG A 861 7.85 -14.28 24.92
N GLY A 862 6.64 -14.43 25.47
CA GLY A 862 5.51 -13.51 25.31
C GLY A 862 4.27 -14.23 24.77
N ARG A 863 3.40 -13.53 24.04
CA ARG A 863 2.26 -14.18 23.37
C ARG A 863 2.74 -14.88 22.09
N VAL A 864 3.20 -16.13 22.21
CA VAL A 864 3.82 -16.91 21.11
C VAL A 864 3.07 -18.21 20.77
N THR A 865 2.15 -18.66 21.61
CA THR A 865 1.28 -19.82 21.34
C THR A 865 -0.07 -19.39 20.79
N ASN A 866 -0.75 -20.26 20.02
CA ASN A 866 -2.05 -20.01 19.37
C ASN A 866 -2.16 -18.75 18.49
N VAL A 867 -1.01 -18.16 18.13
CA VAL A 867 -0.89 -16.99 17.25
C VAL A 867 -0.29 -17.33 15.88
N GLY A 868 0.02 -18.61 15.64
CA GLY A 868 0.62 -19.10 14.39
C GLY A 868 2.13 -18.92 14.29
N PHE A 869 2.84 -18.68 15.40
CA PHE A 869 4.29 -18.41 15.43
C PHE A 869 5.13 -19.52 14.78
N ARG A 870 4.89 -20.79 15.12
CA ARG A 870 5.61 -21.93 14.54
C ARG A 870 5.43 -22.04 13.02
N LYS A 871 4.18 -21.95 12.54
CA LYS A 871 3.83 -21.94 11.10
C LYS A 871 4.47 -20.72 10.39
N TRP A 872 4.56 -19.58 11.07
CA TRP A 872 5.23 -18.37 10.56
C TRP A 872 6.75 -18.54 10.44
N MET A 873 7.42 -19.05 11.49
CA MET A 873 8.87 -19.28 11.48
C MET A 873 9.27 -20.31 10.44
N HIS A 874 8.52 -21.41 10.31
CA HIS A 874 8.75 -22.42 9.28
C HIS A 874 8.77 -21.82 7.87
N ARG A 875 7.77 -20.99 7.52
CA ARG A 875 7.73 -20.32 6.20
C ARG A 875 8.92 -19.40 5.98
N LEU A 876 9.38 -18.70 7.02
CA LEU A 876 10.57 -17.84 6.92
C LEU A 876 11.84 -18.68 6.72
N ALA A 877 12.00 -19.76 7.49
CA ALA A 877 13.13 -20.67 7.39
C ALA A 877 13.21 -21.34 6.02
N GLU A 878 12.09 -21.83 5.48
CA GLU A 878 12.04 -22.39 4.12
C GLU A 878 12.44 -21.37 3.06
N ARG A 879 11.89 -20.15 3.13
CA ARG A 879 12.22 -19.07 2.18
C ARG A 879 13.70 -18.70 2.24
N ALA A 880 14.26 -18.62 3.45
CA ALA A 880 15.67 -18.31 3.68
C ALA A 880 16.59 -19.51 3.44
N LYS A 881 16.06 -20.72 3.21
CA LYS A 881 16.81 -21.99 3.15
C LYS A 881 17.65 -22.22 4.41
N VAL A 882 17.07 -21.95 5.58
CA VAL A 882 17.63 -22.19 6.91
C VAL A 882 17.07 -23.50 7.47
N GLN A 883 17.94 -24.33 8.05
CA GLN A 883 17.58 -25.61 8.63
C GLN A 883 17.32 -25.47 10.14
N GLY A 884 16.71 -26.50 10.74
CA GLY A 884 16.49 -26.56 12.18
C GLY A 884 15.06 -26.91 12.55
N TRP A 885 14.58 -26.42 13.69
CA TRP A 885 13.26 -26.77 14.18
C TRP A 885 12.67 -25.71 15.12
N VAL A 886 11.35 -25.79 15.35
CA VAL A 886 10.64 -24.95 16.32
C VAL A 886 9.57 -25.74 17.09
N ARG A 887 9.44 -25.51 18.40
CA ARG A 887 8.35 -26.05 19.24
C ARG A 887 7.91 -25.07 20.32
N ASN A 888 6.73 -25.29 20.88
CA ASN A 888 6.32 -24.57 22.08
C ASN A 888 6.87 -25.32 23.30
N LEU A 889 7.40 -24.60 24.29
CA LEU A 889 7.74 -25.15 25.60
C LEU A 889 6.55 -25.02 26.55
N ASP A 890 5.89 -23.86 26.53
CA ASP A 890 4.70 -23.57 27.30
C ASP A 890 3.77 -22.56 26.63
N SER A 891 2.77 -22.05 27.34
CA SER A 891 1.79 -21.10 26.80
C SER A 891 2.39 -19.74 26.44
N ARG A 892 3.55 -19.38 27.01
CA ARG A 892 4.26 -18.11 26.82
C ARG A 892 5.66 -18.25 26.24
N THR A 893 6.17 -19.47 26.09
CA THR A 893 7.55 -19.74 25.65
C THR A 893 7.60 -20.66 24.44
N LEU A 894 8.41 -20.25 23.45
CA LEU A 894 8.74 -21.01 22.25
C LEU A 894 10.24 -21.23 22.18
N GLU A 895 10.64 -22.40 21.73
CA GLU A 895 12.03 -22.79 21.55
C GLU A 895 12.28 -23.16 20.08
N ALA A 896 13.43 -22.77 19.55
CA ALA A 896 13.83 -23.10 18.20
C ALA A 896 15.34 -23.32 18.10
N VAL A 897 15.75 -24.06 17.08
CA VAL A 897 17.13 -24.10 16.60
C VAL A 897 17.12 -23.67 15.15
N LEU A 898 18.02 -22.76 14.77
CA LEU A 898 18.21 -22.26 13.42
C LEU A 898 19.66 -22.51 13.00
N SER A 899 19.88 -23.13 11.85
CA SER A 899 21.22 -23.48 11.36
C SER A 899 21.39 -23.19 9.87
N GLY A 900 22.52 -22.58 9.50
CA GLY A 900 22.86 -22.26 8.12
C GLY A 900 23.77 -21.03 8.01
N PRO A 901 23.85 -20.40 6.82
CA PRO A 901 24.69 -19.22 6.62
C PRO A 901 24.32 -18.08 7.58
N THR A 902 25.32 -17.42 8.16
CA THR A 902 25.16 -16.32 9.13
C THR A 902 24.24 -15.21 8.62
N GLU A 903 24.38 -14.85 7.35
CA GLU A 903 23.58 -13.84 6.65
C GLU A 903 22.08 -14.19 6.57
N ARG A 904 21.73 -15.48 6.67
CA ARG A 904 20.35 -16.00 6.58
C ARG A 904 19.76 -16.33 7.94
N VAL A 905 20.57 -16.82 8.87
CA VAL A 905 20.12 -17.16 10.22
C VAL A 905 19.83 -15.89 11.03
N THR A 906 20.71 -14.90 10.99
CA THR A 906 20.61 -13.72 11.87
C THR A 906 19.39 -12.83 11.59
N PRO A 907 18.92 -12.58 10.35
CA PRO A 907 17.65 -11.88 10.11
C PRO A 907 16.44 -12.59 10.71
N LEU A 908 16.42 -13.93 10.67
CA LEU A 908 15.33 -14.75 11.20
C LEU A 908 15.30 -14.71 12.73
N VAL A 909 16.48 -14.84 13.37
CA VAL A 909 16.65 -14.64 14.82
C VAL A 909 16.11 -13.27 15.22
N ALA A 910 16.59 -12.19 14.59
CA ALA A 910 16.16 -10.84 14.92
C ALA A 910 14.65 -10.61 14.74
N SER A 911 14.06 -11.17 13.67
CA SER A 911 12.62 -11.05 13.40
C SER A 911 11.72 -11.68 14.46
N CYS A 912 12.24 -12.57 15.31
CA CYS A 912 11.48 -13.21 16.37
C CYS A 912 10.99 -12.25 17.45
N ILE A 913 11.61 -11.06 17.59
CA ILE A 913 11.10 -10.01 18.49
C ILE A 913 9.82 -9.35 17.96
N VAL A 914 9.48 -9.56 16.69
CA VAL A 914 8.29 -9.02 16.04
C VAL A 914 7.21 -10.10 15.93
N GLY A 915 7.58 -11.27 15.41
CA GLY A 915 6.65 -12.39 15.23
C GLY A 915 5.53 -12.13 14.19
N PRO A 916 4.55 -13.06 14.07
CA PRO A 916 3.36 -12.86 13.25
C PRO A 916 2.39 -11.83 13.86
N ALA A 917 1.41 -11.36 13.08
CA ALA A 917 0.52 -10.24 13.44
C ALA A 917 -0.23 -10.35 14.80
N ARG A 918 -0.49 -11.56 15.30
CA ARG A 918 -1.16 -11.78 16.60
C ARG A 918 -0.18 -12.03 17.76
N ALA A 919 1.11 -12.19 17.47
CA ALA A 919 2.12 -12.43 18.48
C ALA A 919 2.52 -11.12 19.16
N ILE A 920 2.90 -11.24 20.43
CA ILE A 920 3.48 -10.14 21.22
C ILE A 920 4.72 -10.70 21.93
N PRO A 921 5.85 -10.86 21.23
CA PRO A 921 7.09 -11.28 21.86
C PRO A 921 7.60 -10.18 22.79
N THR A 922 7.95 -10.53 24.02
CA THR A 922 8.51 -9.60 25.00
C THR A 922 10.03 -9.65 25.02
N SER A 923 10.61 -10.80 24.70
CA SER A 923 12.06 -10.98 24.57
C SER A 923 12.40 -12.27 23.83
N TYR A 924 13.66 -12.40 23.40
CA TYR A 924 14.25 -13.70 23.14
C TYR A 924 15.69 -13.78 23.64
N ASN A 925 16.14 -15.00 23.94
CA ASN A 925 17.53 -15.35 24.13
C ASN A 925 18.01 -16.16 22.93
N ALA A 926 19.16 -15.80 22.37
CA ALA A 926 19.83 -16.48 21.27
C ALA A 926 21.24 -16.88 21.69
N THR A 927 21.52 -18.17 21.70
CA THR A 927 22.81 -18.74 22.09
C THR A 927 23.41 -19.50 20.91
N VAL A 928 24.66 -19.21 20.59
CA VAL A 928 25.39 -19.93 19.54
C VAL A 928 25.75 -21.32 20.04
N ILE A 929 25.35 -22.34 19.29
CA ILE A 929 25.61 -23.75 19.61
C ILE A 929 26.49 -24.39 18.52
N PRO A 930 27.19 -25.50 18.82
CA PRO A 930 27.93 -26.23 17.79
C PRO A 930 27.01 -26.69 16.65
N THR A 931 27.42 -26.52 15.40
CA THR A 931 26.60 -26.89 14.22
C THR A 931 26.17 -28.35 14.21
N ARG A 932 26.98 -29.24 14.79
CA ARG A 932 26.67 -30.66 14.98
C ARG A 932 25.45 -30.90 15.88
N ASP A 933 25.13 -29.96 16.77
CA ASP A 933 24.04 -30.08 17.74
C ASP A 933 22.72 -29.56 17.15
N ALA A 934 22.75 -28.96 15.95
CA ALA A 934 21.58 -28.47 15.23
C ALA A 934 20.74 -29.58 14.55
N THR A 935 20.79 -30.81 15.08
CA THR A 935 20.25 -32.03 14.44
C THR A 935 18.78 -31.94 14.03
N THR A 936 18.54 -32.13 12.73
CA THR A 936 17.24 -32.43 12.12
C THR A 936 17.27 -33.86 11.57
N THR A 937 16.10 -34.49 11.49
CA THR A 937 15.97 -35.85 10.92
C THR A 937 15.88 -35.84 9.39
N GLY A 938 15.85 -34.65 8.77
CA GLY A 938 15.87 -34.43 7.33
C GLY A 938 16.56 -33.11 6.91
N THR A 939 16.49 -32.77 5.62
CA THR A 939 17.17 -31.60 5.00
C THR A 939 16.41 -30.27 5.11
N GLY A 940 15.47 -30.14 6.05
CA GLY A 940 14.51 -29.02 6.12
C GLY A 940 14.35 -28.41 7.52
N PHE A 941 13.38 -27.50 7.65
CA PHE A 941 13.00 -26.90 8.94
C PHE A 941 11.76 -27.61 9.48
N GLU A 942 11.78 -28.07 10.73
CA GLU A 942 10.72 -28.92 11.31
C GLU A 942 9.86 -28.16 12.34
N ILE A 943 8.54 -28.36 12.34
CA ILE A 943 7.68 -27.97 13.49
C ILE A 943 7.55 -29.19 14.40
N ARG A 944 8.08 -29.09 15.62
CA ARG A 944 8.06 -30.17 16.61
C ARG A 944 6.92 -30.01 17.61
N PRO A 945 6.41 -31.13 18.17
CA PRO A 945 5.48 -31.10 19.28
C PRO A 945 6.16 -30.53 20.55
N ARG A 946 5.33 -30.23 21.55
CA ARG A 946 5.81 -29.84 22.87
C ARG A 946 6.63 -30.99 23.47
N PRO A 947 7.74 -30.73 24.18
CA PRO A 947 8.51 -31.79 24.82
C PRO A 947 7.63 -32.61 25.78
N SER A 948 7.81 -33.92 25.76
CA SER A 948 7.27 -34.82 26.78
C SER A 948 7.99 -34.61 28.12
N ALA A 949 7.37 -35.02 29.22
CA ALA A 949 7.97 -34.90 30.55
C ALA A 949 9.33 -35.61 30.66
N GLU A 950 9.55 -36.68 29.89
CA GLU A 950 10.78 -37.48 29.86
C GLU A 950 11.91 -36.82 29.05
N GLU A 951 11.58 -35.94 28.10
CA GLU A 951 12.55 -35.24 27.24
C GLU A 951 13.14 -33.99 27.90
N LEU A 952 12.54 -33.50 28.99
CA LEU A 952 13.03 -32.34 29.74
C LEU A 952 14.13 -32.78 30.74
N SER A 953 15.36 -32.31 30.54
CA SER A 953 16.47 -32.47 31.48
C SER A 953 16.20 -31.78 32.83
N ALA A 954 16.94 -32.16 33.87
CA ALA A 954 16.80 -31.57 35.20
C ALA A 954 17.04 -30.04 35.18
N GLN A 955 17.98 -29.58 34.35
CA GLN A 955 18.30 -28.16 34.17
C GLN A 955 17.17 -27.43 33.43
N GLU A 956 16.60 -28.00 32.36
CA GLU A 956 15.46 -27.42 31.64
C GLU A 956 14.20 -27.34 32.53
N ARG A 957 14.01 -28.30 33.44
CA ARG A 957 12.93 -28.27 34.45
C ARG A 957 13.14 -27.16 35.48
N GLU A 958 14.39 -26.92 35.89
CA GLU A 958 14.74 -25.87 36.85
C GLU A 958 14.64 -24.48 36.22
N GLU A 959 15.12 -24.30 34.98
CA GLU A 959 14.94 -23.07 34.21
C GLU A 959 13.46 -22.80 33.95
N MET A 960 12.67 -23.77 33.47
CA MET A 960 11.22 -23.59 33.32
C MET A 960 10.52 -23.26 34.65
N SER A 961 10.96 -23.85 35.77
CA SER A 961 10.40 -23.54 37.09
C SER A 961 10.80 -22.14 37.58
N ALA A 962 12.02 -21.68 37.30
CA ALA A 962 12.46 -20.32 37.60
C ALA A 962 11.74 -19.28 36.73
N LEU A 963 11.51 -19.60 35.46
CA LEU A 963 10.70 -18.83 34.52
C LEU A 963 9.25 -18.67 35.00
N ALA A 964 8.61 -19.76 35.41
CA ALA A 964 7.22 -19.73 35.88
C ALA A 964 7.04 -18.90 37.16
N ARG A 965 8.04 -18.92 38.07
CA ARG A 965 8.02 -18.15 39.32
C ARG A 965 8.19 -16.63 39.12
N ALA A 966 8.87 -16.20 38.06
CA ALA A 966 9.03 -14.78 37.75
C ALA A 966 7.77 -14.15 37.13
N ASP A 967 6.89 -14.96 36.52
CA ASP A 967 5.65 -14.52 35.85
C ASP A 967 4.47 -14.37 36.84
N ASP A 968 4.52 -15.03 38.00
CA ASP A 968 3.49 -14.91 39.06
C ASP A 968 3.51 -13.53 39.75
N ASP A 969 4.62 -12.78 39.66
CA ASP A 969 4.82 -11.49 40.35
C ASP A 969 4.33 -10.27 39.55
N ASP A 970 3.95 -10.42 38.27
CA ASP A 970 3.65 -9.28 37.37
C ASP A 970 2.33 -9.43 36.57
N SER A 971 1.33 -10.11 37.15
CA SER A 971 0.03 -10.32 36.48
C SER A 971 -1.00 -9.25 36.87
N PRO A 972 -1.49 -8.40 35.94
CA PRO A 972 -2.78 -7.73 36.10
C PRO A 972 -3.89 -8.79 35.99
N GLY A 973 -4.86 -8.72 36.90
CA GLY A 973 -5.89 -9.73 37.15
C GLY A 973 -6.57 -10.34 35.91
N ASP A 974 -6.63 -11.67 35.95
CA ASP A 974 -7.29 -12.56 35.00
C ASP A 974 -8.82 -12.48 35.13
N LEU A 975 -9.51 -11.99 34.09
CA LEU A 975 -10.96 -12.15 33.94
C LEU A 975 -11.23 -13.39 33.06
N ARG A 976 -11.71 -14.41 33.77
CA ARG A 976 -12.18 -15.73 33.32
C ARG A 976 -13.04 -15.72 32.05
N GLY A 977 -12.86 -16.74 31.21
CA GLY A 977 -13.85 -17.18 30.24
C GLY A 977 -13.36 -18.28 29.30
N ASP A 978 -13.86 -19.49 29.54
CA ASP A 978 -13.94 -20.64 28.63
C ASP A 978 -12.76 -21.62 28.48
N ARG A 979 -13.03 -22.80 29.03
CA ARG A 979 -12.36 -24.09 28.84
C ARG A 979 -12.73 -24.71 27.48
N GLU A 980 -11.80 -25.53 27.01
CA GLU A 980 -12.00 -26.74 26.21
C GLU A 980 -12.55 -26.57 24.77
N ASN A 981 -11.63 -26.55 23.81
CA ASN A 981 -11.63 -27.43 22.64
C ASN A 981 -10.28 -27.33 21.90
N GLU A 982 -9.31 -28.12 22.37
CA GLU A 982 -8.20 -28.57 21.53
C GLU A 982 -8.68 -29.79 20.74
N GLU A 983 -8.81 -29.65 19.42
CA GLU A 983 -8.44 -30.64 18.39
C GLU A 983 -8.88 -30.12 17.02
N THR A 984 -7.98 -30.24 16.02
CA THR A 984 -8.11 -29.99 14.56
C THR A 984 -7.84 -28.57 13.96
N GLU A 985 -6.87 -28.55 13.01
CA GLU A 985 -6.45 -27.55 11.97
C GLU A 985 -5.17 -26.66 12.16
#